data_AF-L7C779-F1
#
_entry.id   AF-L7C779-F1
#
_cell.length_a   1.000
_cell.length_b   1.000
_cell.length_c   1.000
_cell.angle_alpha   90.00
_cell.angle_beta   90.00
_cell.angle_gamma   90.00
#
_symmetry.space_group_name_H-M   'P 1'
#
loop_
_entity.id
_entity.type
_entity.pdbx_description
1 polymer ?
#
loop_
_entity_poly.entity_id
_entity_poly.type
_entity_poly.pdbx_seq_one_letter_code
_entity_poly.pdbx_strand_id
1 'polypeptide(L)'
;MSYAHLFRLLNFGLLVLACSTSTLAADRPNILFIAVDDLRPELGCYGNKAITPNIDRLAADGMRFDRAYCNQAVCGASRISLMTGLYPETTGLRSYHVKDWRKKLSGVTTLNQHLRRHGYLTIGLGKVYHERVGHAAVDGDNWDRWFDLAHETHWVASDNIRTHYRNDKEHRKTGQGPKRGPVTESVDVADNAYIDGQRADLAAELINQLGGRSTTEAADEATNPSERKSAASSTKNASIDPKMLAKNKPFFLAVGFTKPHLPFNAPKKYWDLYQRESFSMPPNAGIPTGYPIGAAKLDPGEIKAYGDIPADEAPTQWNSELNQRLLHGYHACVSYTDSHIGRLLDALDENGLAENTVVILWGDHGWKLGDHSSWCKHTNFEVDTRVPLIIRHPGMKRDGGTRTSSLVELIDLYPTLCDVANVPPPSHLQGRSILPILRNPSAEIRDSAYSSYPARVGEANTIGHSIRTKTHRYTQWWEKNDAKSVVALVATDLSADPGETTSLADDNPLLSKLATQLRSRVISARKPPKREAPADNHKTEVGEFSIPDVSPLNSMQLAKLRKLVKTDAEAAALAESIQKDAAALIGVAPRPIAVIQYEGLVNTDPNRIKTVEHLNQMTEIAVLMRHWQATGDRGTAETLRNLIFGWASTYKPTGNDVNENKFHPLLVAYLALRDSFDDDQRRHINAWVRQIGELHEPVVANSEHVTNRYSKSVRLLAMAGLILQRDDWAKAANEGVKRFVRKSLYPDGSSRDLKHRDSLTYHGSSLKPPMELAMLAGEDGLSLYSWSSQKGGSLKKSVKFLVPYAMGEKTHAEWVNTKVDLDRRRAAAGIEKYRAGRLFDPEDALGVMEYGSYFDPDLLHVVRHLTQDDAKRFPTWRTLINAAAHTDTKQ
;
A
#
# COMPACT_ATOMS: atom_id res chain seq x y z
N MET A 1 44.24 7.83 -67.99
CA MET A 1 43.01 7.12 -68.40
C MET A 1 42.63 6.19 -67.26
N SER A 2 41.67 6.60 -66.43
CA SER A 2 40.22 6.30 -66.56
C SER A 2 39.87 5.01 -65.79
N TYR A 3 39.20 5.13 -64.65
CA TYR A 3 37.74 5.16 -64.49
C TYR A 3 37.06 3.84 -64.87
N ALA A 4 36.96 2.93 -63.91
CA ALA A 4 35.80 2.05 -63.68
C ALA A 4 36.16 1.10 -62.51
N HIS A 5 35.25 0.91 -61.55
CA HIS A 5 35.16 -0.14 -60.51
C HIS A 5 34.92 0.34 -59.06
N LEU A 6 34.76 1.64 -58.80
CA LEU A 6 34.40 2.13 -57.45
C LEU A 6 32.94 2.62 -57.27
N PHE A 7 32.02 2.21 -58.15
CA PHE A 7 30.59 2.56 -58.03
C PHE A 7 29.71 1.37 -58.42
N ARG A 8 29.62 0.34 -57.56
CA ARG A 8 28.55 -0.69 -57.62
C ARG A 8 28.44 -1.59 -56.38
N LEU A 9 28.87 -1.12 -55.20
CA LEU A 9 28.63 -1.78 -53.90
C LEU A 9 28.12 -0.79 -52.82
N LEU A 10 27.40 0.25 -53.24
CA LEU A 10 26.61 1.13 -52.37
C LEU A 10 25.25 1.31 -53.04
N ASN A 11 24.34 0.35 -52.86
CA ASN A 11 22.87 0.50 -53.02
C ASN A 11 22.10 -0.84 -52.88
N PHE A 12 22.60 -1.81 -52.10
CA PHE A 12 21.85 -3.04 -51.79
C PHE A 12 22.04 -3.46 -50.32
N GLY A 13 21.86 -2.48 -49.41
CA GLY A 13 21.94 -2.69 -47.96
C GLY A 13 21.16 -1.64 -47.19
N LEU A 14 20.04 -1.17 -47.76
CA LEU A 14 19.18 -0.16 -47.15
C LEU A 14 17.71 -0.45 -47.48
N LEU A 15 17.29 -1.70 -47.28
CA LEU A 15 15.90 -2.10 -47.16
C LEU A 15 15.91 -3.43 -46.38
N VAL A 16 15.07 -3.54 -45.35
CA VAL A 16 14.97 -4.66 -44.38
C VAL A 16 15.95 -4.60 -43.20
N LEU A 17 15.80 -3.54 -42.40
CA LEU A 17 15.98 -3.59 -40.94
C LEU A 17 15.08 -2.55 -40.26
N ALA A 18 13.81 -2.56 -40.66
CA ALA A 18 12.72 -2.08 -39.82
C ALA A 18 12.27 -3.25 -38.93
N CYS A 19 13.21 -3.82 -38.16
CA CYS A 19 12.88 -4.69 -37.04
C CYS A 19 12.71 -3.80 -35.82
N SER A 20 11.46 -3.47 -35.54
CA SER A 20 10.90 -3.31 -34.20
C SER A 20 11.87 -2.73 -33.17
N THR A 21 12.09 -1.41 -33.23
CA THR A 21 12.42 -0.68 -32.00
C THR A 21 11.24 -0.90 -31.06
N SER A 22 11.38 -1.82 -30.10
CA SER A 22 10.53 -1.85 -28.93
C SER A 22 10.69 -0.48 -28.28
N THR A 23 9.74 0.42 -28.52
CA THR A 23 9.59 1.64 -27.76
C THR A 23 9.52 1.21 -26.30
N LEU A 24 10.59 1.44 -25.55
CA LEU A 24 10.58 1.34 -24.10
C LEU A 24 9.33 2.11 -23.66
N ALA A 25 8.43 1.46 -22.93
CA ALA A 25 7.32 2.16 -22.28
C ALA A 25 7.92 3.35 -21.51
N ALA A 26 7.27 4.52 -21.56
CA ALA A 26 7.78 5.69 -20.86
C ALA A 26 7.97 5.35 -19.37
N ASP A 27 8.97 5.97 -18.73
CA ASP A 27 9.26 5.79 -17.29
C ASP A 27 8.04 6.03 -16.38
N ARG A 28 7.00 6.70 -16.91
CA ARG A 28 5.72 7.00 -16.25
C ARG A 28 4.58 6.92 -17.29
N PRO A 29 3.90 5.77 -17.47
CA PRO A 29 2.84 5.63 -18.45
C PRO A 29 1.57 6.39 -18.04
N ASN A 30 0.71 6.71 -19.01
CA ASN A 30 -0.65 7.14 -18.75
C ASN A 30 -1.46 6.00 -18.11
N ILE A 31 -2.55 6.34 -17.44
CA ILE A 31 -3.42 5.37 -16.78
C ILE A 31 -4.88 5.65 -17.16
N LEU A 32 -5.53 4.66 -17.77
CA LEU A 32 -6.98 4.59 -17.94
C LEU A 32 -7.56 3.62 -16.90
N PHE A 33 -8.35 4.15 -15.98
CA PHE A 33 -8.88 3.44 -14.82
C PHE A 33 -10.40 3.30 -14.92
N ILE A 34 -10.86 2.12 -15.36
CA ILE A 34 -12.27 1.83 -15.68
C ILE A 34 -12.90 1.08 -14.51
N ALA A 35 -13.85 1.75 -13.84
CA ALA A 35 -14.64 1.16 -12.76
C ALA A 35 -16.03 0.78 -13.27
N VAL A 36 -16.46 -0.46 -13.03
CA VAL A 36 -17.80 -0.93 -13.40
C VAL A 36 -18.56 -1.37 -12.14
N ASP A 37 -19.75 -0.82 -11.97
CA ASP A 37 -20.59 -1.04 -10.80
C ASP A 37 -21.40 -2.35 -10.89
N ASP A 38 -21.39 -3.15 -9.83
CA ASP A 38 -22.12 -4.44 -9.73
C ASP A 38 -21.69 -5.50 -10.77
N LEU A 39 -20.50 -5.35 -11.37
CA LEU A 39 -19.98 -6.28 -12.37
C LEU A 39 -19.31 -7.48 -11.68
N ARG A 40 -19.93 -8.66 -11.79
CA ARG A 40 -19.28 -9.94 -11.47
C ARG A 40 -18.47 -10.44 -12.68
N PRO A 41 -17.63 -11.49 -12.56
CA PRO A 41 -16.92 -12.10 -13.69
C PRO A 41 -17.80 -12.76 -14.79
N GLU A 42 -19.00 -12.24 -15.05
CA GLU A 42 -19.94 -12.67 -16.10
C GLU A 42 -19.50 -12.09 -17.46
N LEU A 43 -18.33 -12.51 -17.95
CA LEU A 43 -17.69 -12.00 -19.16
C LEU A 43 -17.23 -13.18 -20.05
N GLY A 44 -17.18 -12.98 -21.37
CA GLY A 44 -16.74 -13.99 -22.33
C GLY A 44 -15.34 -14.54 -22.02
N CYS A 45 -14.38 -13.67 -21.71
CA CYS A 45 -13.02 -14.05 -21.33
C CYS A 45 -12.92 -14.81 -19.99
N TYR A 46 -13.98 -14.81 -19.17
CA TYR A 46 -14.11 -15.64 -17.97
C TYR A 46 -14.91 -16.93 -18.22
N GLY A 47 -15.34 -17.19 -19.46
CA GLY A 47 -16.07 -18.39 -19.87
C GLY A 47 -17.58 -18.33 -19.65
N ASN A 48 -18.16 -17.13 -19.49
CA ASN A 48 -19.57 -16.93 -19.16
C ASN A 48 -20.41 -16.48 -20.37
N LYS A 49 -21.75 -16.43 -20.20
CA LYS A 49 -22.71 -16.26 -21.30
C LYS A 49 -22.75 -14.85 -21.91
N ALA A 50 -22.25 -13.84 -21.20
CA ALA A 50 -22.29 -12.46 -21.70
C ALA A 50 -21.39 -12.28 -22.93
N ILE A 51 -21.92 -11.59 -23.94
CA ILE A 51 -21.21 -11.25 -25.18
C ILE A 51 -20.43 -9.96 -24.93
N THR A 52 -19.11 -10.08 -24.77
CA THR A 52 -18.21 -8.98 -24.37
C THR A 52 -16.93 -8.90 -25.22
N PRO A 53 -17.02 -8.74 -26.56
CA PRO A 53 -15.87 -8.80 -27.44
C PRO A 53 -14.78 -7.76 -27.14
N ASN A 54 -15.12 -6.59 -26.59
CA ASN A 54 -14.15 -5.53 -26.32
C ASN A 54 -13.37 -5.76 -25.02
N ILE A 55 -14.04 -6.23 -23.99
CA ILE A 55 -13.41 -6.66 -22.74
C ILE A 55 -12.56 -7.92 -23.01
N ASP A 56 -13.04 -8.82 -23.86
CA ASP A 56 -12.30 -10.01 -24.27
C ASP A 56 -11.03 -9.64 -25.04
N ARG A 57 -11.10 -8.63 -25.92
CA ARG A 57 -9.93 -8.03 -26.58
C ARG A 57 -8.95 -7.45 -25.56
N LEU A 58 -9.43 -6.68 -24.58
CA LEU A 58 -8.58 -6.14 -23.51
C LEU A 58 -7.89 -7.26 -22.70
N ALA A 59 -8.60 -8.35 -22.42
CA ALA A 59 -8.05 -9.50 -21.72
C ALA A 59 -7.01 -10.25 -22.58
N ALA A 60 -7.24 -10.36 -23.89
CA ALA A 60 -6.32 -11.01 -24.84
C ALA A 60 -4.96 -10.29 -24.87
N ASP A 61 -4.98 -8.96 -24.83
CA ASP A 61 -3.79 -8.09 -24.85
C ASP A 61 -3.21 -7.79 -23.46
N GLY A 62 -3.81 -8.36 -22.40
CA GLY A 62 -3.49 -8.05 -21.01
C GLY A 62 -3.32 -9.27 -20.12
N MET A 63 -3.48 -9.03 -18.82
CA MET A 63 -3.53 -10.07 -17.80
C MET A 63 -4.90 -10.07 -17.13
N ARG A 64 -5.56 -11.23 -17.17
CA ARG A 64 -6.84 -11.48 -16.50
C ARG A 64 -6.61 -12.17 -15.15
N PHE A 65 -7.18 -11.63 -14.09
CA PHE A 65 -7.07 -12.19 -12.74
C PHE A 65 -8.29 -13.07 -12.43
N ASP A 66 -8.07 -14.36 -12.22
CA ASP A 66 -9.14 -15.31 -11.91
C ASP A 66 -9.64 -15.16 -10.47
N ARG A 67 -8.84 -14.58 -9.57
CA ARG A 67 -9.10 -14.53 -8.12
C ARG A 67 -8.84 -13.14 -7.52
N ALA A 68 -9.58 -12.16 -8.04
CA ALA A 68 -9.61 -10.80 -7.50
C ALA A 68 -10.85 -10.58 -6.62
N TYR A 69 -10.68 -9.90 -5.48
CA TYR A 69 -11.73 -9.73 -4.48
C TYR A 69 -11.89 -8.28 -4.00
N CYS A 70 -13.14 -7.85 -3.85
CA CYS A 70 -13.45 -6.64 -3.09
C CYS A 70 -13.33 -6.90 -1.58
N ASN A 71 -13.06 -5.86 -0.80
CA ASN A 71 -12.94 -6.01 0.66
C ASN A 71 -14.28 -5.91 1.41
N GLN A 72 -15.35 -5.46 0.74
CA GLN A 72 -16.72 -5.53 1.24
C GLN A 72 -17.72 -5.37 0.08
N ALA A 73 -18.69 -6.28 -0.05
CA ALA A 73 -19.64 -6.34 -1.16
C ALA A 73 -20.78 -5.28 -1.10
N VAL A 74 -20.40 -4.00 -1.09
CA VAL A 74 -21.30 -2.84 -1.28
C VAL A 74 -20.52 -1.65 -1.82
N CYS A 75 -21.08 -0.94 -2.80
CA CYS A 75 -20.39 0.08 -3.59
C CYS A 75 -19.59 1.11 -2.76
N GLY A 76 -20.24 1.76 -1.78
CA GLY A 76 -19.60 2.81 -0.97
C GLY A 76 -18.36 2.35 -0.22
N ALA A 77 -18.49 1.26 0.54
CA ALA A 77 -17.37 0.71 1.30
C ALA A 77 -16.25 0.19 0.38
N SER A 78 -16.59 -0.54 -0.69
CA SER A 78 -15.60 -1.09 -1.63
C SER A 78 -14.78 -0.02 -2.34
N ARG A 79 -15.46 1.00 -2.89
CA ARG A 79 -14.81 2.07 -3.65
C ARG A 79 -13.93 2.94 -2.76
N ILE A 80 -14.39 3.27 -1.55
CA ILE A 80 -13.54 3.99 -0.58
C ILE A 80 -12.36 3.13 -0.16
N SER A 81 -12.56 1.83 0.04
CA SER A 81 -11.48 0.90 0.38
C SER A 81 -10.37 0.93 -0.68
N LEU A 82 -10.71 0.77 -1.97
CA LEU A 82 -9.75 0.87 -3.06
C LEU A 82 -9.09 2.26 -3.11
N MET A 83 -9.89 3.33 -3.19
CA MET A 83 -9.38 4.68 -3.42
C MET A 83 -8.49 5.20 -2.28
N THR A 84 -8.57 4.60 -1.09
CA THR A 84 -7.72 4.91 0.07
C THR A 84 -6.66 3.84 0.35
N GLY A 85 -6.77 2.65 -0.24
CA GLY A 85 -5.91 1.50 0.07
C GLY A 85 -6.09 0.97 1.50
N LEU A 86 -7.24 1.23 2.12
CA LEU A 86 -7.56 0.86 3.51
C LEU A 86 -8.71 -0.15 3.56
N TYR A 87 -8.65 -1.12 4.47
CA TYR A 87 -9.76 -2.04 4.68
C TYR A 87 -10.97 -1.33 5.32
N PRO A 88 -12.20 -1.84 5.13
CA PRO A 88 -13.39 -1.39 5.85
C PRO A 88 -13.25 -1.43 7.38
N GLU A 89 -12.38 -2.30 7.89
CA GLU A 89 -11.98 -2.36 9.30
C GLU A 89 -11.32 -1.08 9.80
N THR A 90 -10.47 -0.47 8.97
CA THR A 90 -9.79 0.80 9.27
C THR A 90 -10.66 2.00 8.94
N THR A 91 -11.34 1.99 7.78
CA THR A 91 -12.17 3.14 7.38
C THR A 91 -13.40 3.28 8.29
N GLY A 92 -13.88 2.16 8.83
CA GLY A 92 -15.14 2.07 9.56
C GLY A 92 -16.36 2.45 8.70
N LEU A 93 -16.22 2.51 7.38
CA LEU A 93 -17.30 2.80 6.43
C LEU A 93 -17.75 1.47 5.84
N ARG A 94 -18.97 1.04 6.20
CA ARG A 94 -19.46 -0.32 5.93
C ARG A 94 -20.83 -0.37 5.26
N SER A 95 -21.21 0.70 4.56
CA SER A 95 -22.46 0.74 3.81
C SER A 95 -22.26 1.55 2.53
N TYR A 96 -23.33 1.70 1.73
CA TYR A 96 -23.32 2.64 0.61
C TYR A 96 -23.42 4.11 1.06
N HIS A 97 -23.90 4.39 2.29
CA HIS A 97 -23.95 5.74 2.84
C HIS A 97 -22.56 6.21 3.29
N VAL A 98 -21.86 6.89 2.38
CA VAL A 98 -20.47 7.35 2.61
C VAL A 98 -20.28 8.86 2.39
N LYS A 99 -21.34 9.66 2.32
CA LYS A 99 -21.26 11.10 1.95
C LYS A 99 -20.24 11.94 2.74
N ASP A 100 -20.01 11.63 4.01
CA ASP A 100 -19.05 12.32 4.88
C ASP A 100 -17.72 11.55 5.07
N TRP A 101 -17.41 10.60 4.19
CA TRP A 101 -16.22 9.75 4.32
C TRP A 101 -14.93 10.55 4.48
N ARG A 102 -14.81 11.67 3.75
CA ARG A 102 -13.60 12.51 3.77
C ARG A 102 -13.40 13.23 5.11
N LYS A 103 -14.47 13.50 5.86
CA LYS A 103 -14.40 14.01 7.24
C LYS A 103 -13.88 12.93 8.19
N LYS A 104 -14.36 11.69 8.03
CA LYS A 104 -13.95 10.55 8.86
C LYS A 104 -12.50 10.14 8.61
N LEU A 105 -12.04 10.26 7.37
CA LEU A 105 -10.68 9.91 6.94
C LEU A 105 -9.84 11.16 6.65
N SER A 106 -9.93 12.16 7.54
CA SER A 106 -9.13 13.38 7.45
C SER A 106 -7.63 13.03 7.55
N GLY A 107 -6.86 13.35 6.51
CA GLY A 107 -5.42 13.04 6.43
C GLY A 107 -5.06 11.75 5.70
N VAL A 108 -6.04 10.99 5.20
CA VAL A 108 -5.78 9.85 4.30
C VAL A 108 -5.64 10.35 2.87
N THR A 109 -4.48 10.10 2.25
CA THR A 109 -4.24 10.48 0.85
C THR A 109 -4.87 9.46 -0.09
N THR A 110 -5.79 9.90 -0.95
CA THR A 110 -6.44 9.03 -1.96
C THR A 110 -5.58 8.82 -3.20
N LEU A 111 -5.85 7.76 -3.97
CA LEU A 111 -5.13 7.41 -5.19
C LEU A 111 -5.01 8.58 -6.18
N ASN A 112 -6.13 9.22 -6.52
CA ASN A 112 -6.16 10.40 -7.38
C ASN A 112 -5.34 11.56 -6.79
N GLN A 113 -5.48 11.82 -5.49
CA GLN A 113 -4.71 12.86 -4.79
C GLN A 113 -3.20 12.60 -4.87
N HIS A 114 -2.79 11.35 -4.67
CA HIS A 114 -1.39 10.95 -4.67
C HIS A 114 -0.76 11.06 -6.06
N LEU A 115 -1.43 10.55 -7.10
CA LEU A 115 -0.95 10.68 -8.48
C LEU A 115 -0.88 12.15 -8.91
N ARG A 116 -1.89 12.96 -8.56
CA ARG A 116 -1.90 14.41 -8.81
C ARG A 116 -0.70 15.10 -8.17
N ARG A 117 -0.43 14.83 -6.89
CA ARG A 117 0.74 15.37 -6.16
C ARG A 117 2.08 15.00 -6.80
N HIS A 118 2.14 13.88 -7.52
CA HIS A 118 3.33 13.43 -8.22
C HIS A 118 3.34 13.81 -9.71
N GLY A 119 2.49 14.76 -10.13
CA GLY A 119 2.58 15.37 -11.45
C GLY A 119 1.80 14.66 -12.56
N TYR A 120 0.87 13.75 -12.21
CA TYR A 120 -0.14 13.31 -13.17
C TYR A 120 -1.20 14.40 -13.37
N LEU A 121 -1.74 14.50 -14.59
CA LEU A 121 -3.02 15.18 -14.83
C LEU A 121 -4.15 14.24 -14.41
N THR A 122 -4.93 14.58 -13.39
CA THR A 122 -5.99 13.70 -12.88
C THR A 122 -7.38 14.13 -13.30
N ILE A 123 -8.06 13.26 -14.07
CA ILE A 123 -9.39 13.52 -14.61
C ILE A 123 -10.33 12.39 -14.16
N GLY A 124 -11.50 12.75 -13.62
CA GLY A 124 -12.50 11.79 -13.17
C GLY A 124 -13.89 12.08 -13.72
N LEU A 125 -14.63 11.03 -14.06
CA LEU A 125 -16.06 11.12 -14.39
C LEU A 125 -16.83 9.84 -14.02
N GLY A 126 -18.14 10.01 -13.81
CA GLY A 126 -19.06 8.89 -13.56
C GLY A 126 -18.91 8.30 -12.15
N LYS A 127 -19.24 7.02 -12.01
CA LYS A 127 -19.25 6.32 -10.71
C LYS A 127 -17.88 5.72 -10.38
N VAL A 128 -16.89 6.57 -10.09
CA VAL A 128 -15.57 6.14 -9.54
C VAL A 128 -15.70 5.96 -8.03
N TYR A 129 -16.17 7.02 -7.36
CA TYR A 129 -16.74 6.96 -6.02
C TYR A 129 -18.21 6.51 -6.08
N HIS A 130 -18.82 6.22 -4.92
CA HIS A 130 -20.25 5.83 -4.89
C HIS A 130 -21.17 6.97 -5.34
N GLU A 131 -20.92 8.16 -4.80
CA GLU A 131 -21.55 9.39 -5.27
C GLU A 131 -20.91 9.79 -6.60
N ARG A 132 -21.71 10.41 -7.47
CA ARG A 132 -21.31 10.81 -8.83
C ARG A 132 -21.18 12.33 -8.97
N VAL A 133 -21.84 13.02 -8.04
CA VAL A 133 -21.98 14.48 -7.95
C VAL A 133 -21.67 14.92 -6.54
N GLY A 134 -21.36 16.20 -6.37
CA GLY A 134 -21.05 16.80 -5.08
C GLY A 134 -19.57 16.74 -4.74
N HIS A 135 -18.93 17.92 -4.77
CA HIS A 135 -17.49 18.11 -4.68
C HIS A 135 -16.82 17.27 -3.59
N ALA A 136 -17.29 17.35 -2.34
CA ALA A 136 -16.69 16.62 -1.23
C ALA A 136 -16.84 15.10 -1.32
N ALA A 137 -17.93 14.61 -1.93
CA ALA A 137 -18.25 13.19 -1.97
C ALA A 137 -17.40 12.42 -2.99
N VAL A 138 -17.03 13.09 -4.08
CA VAL A 138 -16.19 12.56 -5.18
C VAL A 138 -14.72 12.94 -5.04
N ASP A 139 -14.34 13.53 -3.90
CA ASP A 139 -13.00 14.03 -3.67
C ASP A 139 -12.55 15.16 -4.60
N GLY A 140 -13.47 16.05 -4.96
CA GLY A 140 -13.32 17.10 -5.98
C GLY A 140 -12.06 17.95 -5.84
N ASP A 141 -11.65 18.31 -4.62
CA ASP A 141 -10.44 19.13 -4.37
C ASP A 141 -9.14 18.46 -4.84
N ASN A 142 -9.17 17.15 -5.05
CA ASN A 142 -8.01 16.32 -5.35
C ASN A 142 -8.00 15.78 -6.79
N TRP A 143 -8.90 16.28 -7.64
CA TRP A 143 -8.84 16.11 -9.08
C TRP A 143 -8.34 17.41 -9.73
N ASP A 144 -7.58 17.31 -10.81
CA ASP A 144 -7.37 18.48 -11.68
C ASP A 144 -8.68 18.85 -12.39
N ARG A 145 -9.46 17.82 -12.77
CA ARG A 145 -10.80 18.01 -13.32
C ARG A 145 -11.74 16.86 -12.96
N TRP A 146 -12.91 17.20 -12.42
CA TRP A 146 -14.04 16.27 -12.29
C TRP A 146 -15.18 16.72 -13.21
N PHE A 147 -15.71 15.81 -14.02
CA PHE A 147 -16.87 16.09 -14.88
C PHE A 147 -18.15 15.54 -14.26
N ASP A 148 -19.09 16.45 -14.00
CA ASP A 148 -20.43 16.13 -13.55
C ASP A 148 -21.37 16.11 -14.77
N LEU A 149 -21.93 14.94 -15.06
CA LEU A 149 -23.03 14.82 -16.02
C LEU A 149 -24.34 14.92 -15.23
N ALA A 150 -24.91 16.13 -15.22
CA ALA A 150 -26.15 16.40 -14.51
C ALA A 150 -27.33 15.58 -15.09
N HIS A 151 -28.13 15.03 -14.17
CA HIS A 151 -29.33 14.20 -14.40
C HIS A 151 -29.07 12.75 -14.86
N GLU A 152 -29.09 11.82 -13.89
CA GLU A 152 -29.25 10.40 -14.21
C GLU A 152 -30.67 10.14 -14.71
N THR A 153 -30.83 10.02 -16.02
CA THR A 153 -31.99 9.35 -16.60
C THR A 153 -31.75 7.84 -16.53
N HIS A 154 -32.21 7.23 -15.43
CA HIS A 154 -32.23 5.77 -15.38
C HIS A 154 -33.16 5.20 -16.46
N TRP A 155 -34.27 5.87 -16.75
CA TRP A 155 -35.24 5.49 -17.78
C TRP A 155 -35.30 6.55 -18.87
N VAL A 156 -35.53 6.11 -20.12
CA VAL A 156 -35.73 7.00 -21.28
C VAL A 156 -37.16 6.98 -21.79
N ALA A 157 -37.92 5.90 -21.54
CA ALA A 157 -39.34 5.86 -21.90
C ALA A 157 -40.14 6.79 -20.98
N SER A 158 -40.96 7.68 -21.56
CA SER A 158 -41.70 8.70 -20.81
C SER A 158 -42.64 8.11 -19.75
N ASP A 159 -43.22 6.94 -20.00
CA ASP A 159 -44.11 6.26 -19.05
C ASP A 159 -43.36 5.67 -17.86
N ASN A 160 -42.15 5.15 -18.08
CA ASN A 160 -41.30 4.64 -17.01
C ASN A 160 -40.78 5.77 -16.12
N ILE A 161 -40.42 6.91 -16.73
CA ILE A 161 -40.05 8.15 -16.02
C ILE A 161 -41.23 8.63 -15.15
N ARG A 162 -42.43 8.73 -15.74
CA ARG A 162 -43.65 9.13 -15.02
C ARG A 162 -43.97 8.18 -13.86
N THR A 163 -43.85 6.88 -14.11
CA THR A 163 -44.06 5.83 -13.10
C THR A 163 -43.06 5.96 -11.96
N HIS A 164 -41.78 6.17 -12.26
CA HIS A 164 -40.76 6.37 -11.23
C HIS A 164 -41.07 7.58 -10.34
N TYR A 165 -41.36 8.75 -10.92
CA TYR A 165 -41.67 9.94 -10.13
C TYR A 165 -42.95 9.81 -9.31
N ARG A 166 -43.97 9.14 -9.86
CA ARG A 166 -45.19 8.82 -9.10
C ARG A 166 -44.86 7.93 -7.90
N ASN A 167 -44.12 6.84 -8.11
CA ASN A 167 -43.76 5.88 -7.07
C ASN A 167 -42.89 6.54 -5.98
N ASP A 168 -41.85 7.28 -6.36
CA ASP A 168 -41.00 8.01 -5.41
C ASP A 168 -41.77 9.06 -4.60
N LYS A 169 -42.68 9.81 -5.24
CA LYS A 169 -43.53 10.79 -4.56
C LYS A 169 -44.47 10.14 -3.54
N GLU A 170 -45.18 9.08 -3.94
CA GLU A 170 -46.09 8.37 -3.03
C GLU A 170 -45.32 7.68 -1.90
N HIS A 171 -44.19 7.04 -2.18
CA HIS A 171 -43.36 6.42 -1.16
C HIS A 171 -42.81 7.43 -0.14
N ARG A 172 -42.36 8.62 -0.57
CA ARG A 172 -41.95 9.70 0.36
C ARG A 172 -43.09 10.19 1.24
N LYS A 173 -44.34 10.09 0.75
CA LYS A 173 -45.54 10.51 1.48
C LYS A 173 -46.02 9.46 2.48
N THR A 174 -46.02 8.19 2.11
CA THR A 174 -46.66 7.11 2.89
C THR A 174 -45.67 6.17 3.59
N GLY A 175 -44.42 6.12 3.13
CA GLY A 175 -43.43 5.10 3.51
C GLY A 175 -43.73 3.70 2.98
N GLN A 176 -44.77 3.54 2.15
CA GLN A 176 -45.27 2.26 1.64
C GLN A 176 -45.17 2.20 0.10
N GLY A 177 -45.25 0.98 -0.46
CA GLY A 177 -45.19 0.74 -1.90
C GLY A 177 -43.79 0.90 -2.51
N PRO A 178 -43.65 0.69 -3.83
CA PRO A 178 -42.37 0.74 -4.51
C PRO A 178 -41.81 2.17 -4.54
N LYS A 179 -40.48 2.27 -4.51
CA LYS A 179 -39.74 3.55 -4.57
C LYS A 179 -39.42 3.96 -6.01
N ARG A 180 -39.35 2.98 -6.92
CA ARG A 180 -38.73 3.14 -8.26
C ARG A 180 -39.68 2.72 -9.38
N GLY A 181 -39.33 3.09 -10.61
CA GLY A 181 -39.99 2.61 -11.82
C GLY A 181 -39.75 1.10 -12.06
N PRO A 182 -39.89 0.61 -13.29
CA PRO A 182 -39.61 -0.79 -13.59
C PRO A 182 -38.12 -1.11 -13.48
N VAL A 183 -37.83 -2.36 -13.10
CA VAL A 183 -36.48 -2.88 -12.89
C VAL A 183 -35.69 -3.06 -14.18
N THR A 184 -36.37 -3.17 -15.33
CA THR A 184 -35.73 -3.34 -16.65
C THR A 184 -36.33 -2.40 -17.69
N GLU A 185 -35.53 -2.02 -18.68
CA GLU A 185 -35.99 -1.23 -19.83
C GLU A 185 -35.21 -1.58 -21.11
N SER A 186 -35.94 -1.75 -22.21
CA SER A 186 -35.44 -2.09 -23.54
C SER A 186 -36.11 -1.20 -24.57
N VAL A 187 -35.52 -0.03 -24.86
CA VAL A 187 -36.04 0.93 -25.86
C VAL A 187 -35.07 0.97 -27.04
N ASP A 188 -35.62 1.03 -28.25
CA ASP A 188 -34.83 1.22 -29.46
C ASP A 188 -34.38 2.69 -29.58
N VAL A 189 -33.22 2.97 -29.01
CA VAL A 189 -32.60 4.30 -28.93
C VAL A 189 -31.10 4.20 -29.14
N ALA A 190 -30.46 5.33 -29.44
CA ALA A 190 -29.01 5.42 -29.43
C ALA A 190 -28.44 5.18 -28.02
N ASP A 191 -27.17 4.77 -27.97
CA ASP A 191 -26.49 4.43 -26.72
C ASP A 191 -26.47 5.56 -25.71
N ASN A 192 -26.19 6.77 -26.17
CA ASN A 192 -26.13 7.97 -25.34
C ASN A 192 -27.50 8.53 -24.92
N ALA A 193 -28.60 7.84 -25.27
CA ALA A 193 -29.88 8.09 -24.60
C ALA A 193 -29.81 7.74 -23.11
N TYR A 194 -28.97 6.76 -22.73
CA TYR A 194 -28.67 6.42 -21.35
C TYR A 194 -27.33 7.02 -20.89
N ILE A 195 -27.21 7.25 -19.58
CA ILE A 195 -26.09 7.99 -18.98
C ILE A 195 -24.71 7.36 -19.26
N ASP A 196 -24.58 6.04 -19.32
CA ASP A 196 -23.29 5.39 -19.57
C ASP A 196 -22.79 5.62 -21.00
N GLY A 197 -23.68 5.77 -21.99
CA GLY A 197 -23.31 6.15 -23.35
C GLY A 197 -22.84 7.61 -23.42
N GLN A 198 -23.47 8.51 -22.65
CA GLN A 198 -23.01 9.89 -22.52
C GLN A 198 -21.63 9.97 -21.85
N ARG A 199 -21.38 9.12 -20.83
CA ARG A 199 -20.06 8.99 -20.18
C ARG A 199 -19.01 8.46 -21.14
N ALA A 200 -19.36 7.47 -21.96
CA ALA A 200 -18.46 6.92 -22.97
C ALA A 200 -18.10 7.97 -24.03
N ASP A 201 -19.11 8.69 -24.55
CA ASP A 201 -18.90 9.80 -25.51
C ASP A 201 -17.97 10.86 -24.91
N LEU A 202 -18.22 11.28 -23.66
CA LEU A 202 -17.35 12.25 -22.97
C LEU A 202 -15.94 11.71 -22.74
N ALA A 203 -15.78 10.46 -22.30
CA ALA A 203 -14.47 9.88 -22.05
C ALA A 203 -13.65 9.71 -23.33
N ALA A 204 -14.27 9.28 -24.43
CA ALA A 204 -13.61 9.21 -25.74
C ALA A 204 -13.16 10.60 -26.22
N GLU A 205 -14.02 11.62 -26.06
CA GLU A 205 -13.66 13.00 -26.38
C GLU A 205 -12.49 13.53 -25.52
N LEU A 206 -12.46 13.20 -24.23
CA LEU A 206 -11.32 13.55 -23.38
C LEU A 206 -10.02 12.85 -23.82
N ILE A 207 -10.10 11.60 -24.27
CA ILE A 207 -8.94 10.87 -24.82
C ILE A 207 -8.45 11.54 -26.12
N ASN A 208 -9.36 11.98 -26.99
CA ASN A 208 -9.02 12.74 -28.22
C ASN A 208 -8.25 14.04 -27.89
N GLN A 209 -8.73 14.80 -26.91
CA GLN A 209 -8.06 16.03 -26.46
C GLN A 209 -6.69 15.75 -25.84
N LEU A 210 -6.56 14.69 -25.04
CA LEU A 210 -5.28 14.24 -24.47
C LEU A 210 -4.30 13.76 -25.55
N GLY A 211 -4.82 13.25 -26.67
CA GLY A 211 -4.05 12.88 -27.87
C GLY A 211 -3.64 14.06 -28.76
N GLY A 212 -4.17 15.26 -28.49
CA GLY A 212 -3.86 16.47 -29.26
C GLY A 212 -4.68 16.67 -30.53
N ARG A 213 -5.78 15.93 -30.74
CA ARG A 213 -6.73 16.17 -31.83
C ARG A 213 -7.67 17.34 -31.49
N SER A 214 -7.96 18.21 -32.46
CA SER A 214 -8.95 19.30 -32.28
C SER A 214 -10.37 18.75 -32.36
N THR A 215 -11.31 19.33 -31.59
CA THR A 215 -12.75 18.99 -31.62
C THR A 215 -13.37 19.12 -33.02
N THR A 216 -12.79 19.96 -33.88
CA THR A 216 -13.20 20.14 -35.28
C THR A 216 -12.79 18.99 -36.19
N GLU A 217 -11.61 18.40 -35.97
CA GLU A 217 -11.09 17.29 -36.80
C GLU A 217 -11.86 15.98 -36.52
N ALA A 218 -12.20 15.72 -35.26
CA ALA A 218 -13.00 14.56 -34.87
C ALA A 218 -14.47 14.64 -35.36
N ALA A 219 -15.02 15.85 -35.49
CA ALA A 219 -16.39 16.06 -35.99
C ALA A 219 -16.51 15.88 -37.51
N ASP A 220 -15.43 16.13 -38.26
CA ASP A 220 -15.39 16.03 -39.72
C ASP A 220 -15.21 14.58 -40.24
N GLU A 221 -14.64 13.69 -39.43
CA GLU A 221 -14.49 12.25 -39.74
C GLU A 221 -15.75 11.40 -39.42
N ALA A 222 -16.74 11.95 -38.71
CA ALA A 222 -17.98 11.25 -38.37
C ALA A 222 -18.86 10.99 -39.61
N THR A 223 -19.15 9.71 -39.88
CA THR A 223 -19.76 9.23 -41.13
C THR A 223 -21.30 9.27 -41.13
N ASN A 224 -21.96 9.45 -39.97
CA ASN A 224 -23.42 9.51 -39.87
C ASN A 224 -23.95 10.82 -39.24
N PRO A 225 -25.00 11.46 -39.80
CA PRO A 225 -25.66 12.65 -39.21
C PRO A 225 -26.13 12.53 -37.75
N SER A 226 -26.39 11.31 -37.22
CA SER A 226 -26.70 11.12 -35.79
C SER A 226 -25.48 11.31 -34.87
N GLU A 227 -24.28 10.96 -35.34
CA GLU A 227 -23.02 11.14 -34.62
C GLU A 227 -22.63 12.62 -34.53
N ARG A 228 -22.88 13.38 -35.61
CA ARG A 228 -22.63 14.84 -35.65
C ARG A 228 -23.49 15.62 -34.66
N LYS A 229 -24.75 15.23 -34.45
CA LYS A 229 -25.64 15.85 -33.44
C LYS A 229 -25.26 15.48 -32.00
N SER A 230 -24.74 14.27 -31.78
CA SER A 230 -24.19 13.84 -30.49
C SER A 230 -22.96 14.67 -30.10
N ALA A 231 -22.00 14.78 -31.03
CA ALA A 231 -20.78 15.58 -30.85
C ALA A 231 -21.09 17.08 -30.59
N ALA A 232 -22.11 17.64 -31.25
CA ALA A 232 -22.50 19.05 -31.07
C ALA A 232 -23.20 19.35 -29.72
N SER A 233 -23.75 18.34 -29.03
CA SER A 233 -24.44 18.50 -27.74
C SER A 233 -23.51 18.24 -26.54
N SER A 234 -22.53 17.35 -26.67
CA SER A 234 -21.55 17.03 -25.61
C SER A 234 -20.43 18.08 -25.48
N THR A 235 -20.14 18.81 -26.57
CA THR A 235 -18.99 19.72 -26.71
C THR A 235 -19.05 21.01 -25.88
N LYS A 236 -20.22 21.44 -25.37
CA LYS A 236 -20.29 22.71 -24.61
C LYS A 236 -19.64 22.66 -23.21
N ASN A 237 -19.42 21.47 -22.64
CA ASN A 237 -18.84 21.29 -21.31
C ASN A 237 -17.64 20.31 -21.26
N ALA A 238 -17.20 19.79 -22.41
CA ALA A 238 -16.20 18.72 -22.51
C ALA A 238 -14.76 19.22 -22.76
N SER A 239 -14.44 20.49 -22.46
CA SER A 239 -13.09 21.01 -22.71
C SER A 239 -12.17 20.85 -21.49
N ILE A 240 -11.03 20.18 -21.67
CA ILE A 240 -9.88 20.32 -20.78
C ILE A 240 -9.27 21.70 -21.05
N ASP A 241 -8.90 22.47 -20.01
CA ASP A 241 -8.20 23.74 -20.20
C ASP A 241 -6.93 23.48 -21.02
N PRO A 242 -6.70 24.13 -22.17
CA PRO A 242 -5.49 23.94 -22.97
C PRO A 242 -4.19 24.14 -22.17
N LYS A 243 -4.21 24.94 -21.10
CA LYS A 243 -3.06 25.10 -20.18
C LYS A 243 -2.73 23.82 -19.39
N MET A 244 -3.70 22.92 -19.21
CA MET A 244 -3.50 21.62 -18.56
C MET A 244 -2.96 20.55 -19.52
N LEU A 245 -3.13 20.72 -20.83
CA LEU A 245 -2.64 19.84 -21.89
C LEU A 245 -1.14 20.10 -22.19
N ALA A 246 -0.32 20.13 -21.14
CA ALA A 246 1.12 20.28 -21.29
C ALA A 246 1.71 19.07 -22.05
N LYS A 247 2.47 19.35 -23.11
CA LYS A 247 3.17 18.34 -23.92
C LYS A 247 4.03 17.46 -23.01
N ASN A 248 3.80 16.14 -23.03
CA ASN A 248 4.51 15.09 -22.27
C ASN A 248 4.14 14.91 -20.77
N LYS A 249 3.08 15.53 -20.24
CA LYS A 249 2.60 15.24 -18.87
C LYS A 249 1.75 13.94 -18.88
N PRO A 250 2.04 12.93 -18.02
CA PRO A 250 1.22 11.72 -17.98
C PRO A 250 -0.16 12.00 -17.36
N PHE A 251 -1.19 11.28 -17.78
CA PHE A 251 -2.55 11.44 -17.26
C PHE A 251 -3.05 10.21 -16.50
N PHE A 252 -3.97 10.45 -15.56
CA PHE A 252 -4.80 9.45 -14.89
C PHE A 252 -6.26 9.79 -15.18
N LEU A 253 -6.89 9.03 -16.07
CA LEU A 253 -8.29 9.18 -16.46
C LEU A 253 -9.11 8.06 -15.79
N ALA A 254 -9.94 8.42 -14.81
CA ALA A 254 -10.83 7.50 -14.12
C ALA A 254 -12.26 7.62 -14.68
N VAL A 255 -12.79 6.52 -15.21
CA VAL A 255 -14.11 6.45 -15.84
C VAL A 255 -14.97 5.43 -15.11
N GLY A 256 -16.08 5.87 -14.53
CA GLY A 256 -16.99 5.00 -13.79
C GLY A 256 -18.32 4.75 -14.50
N PHE A 257 -18.55 3.52 -14.95
CA PHE A 257 -19.82 3.07 -15.53
C PHE A 257 -20.77 2.53 -14.45
N THR A 258 -22.08 2.76 -14.62
CA THR A 258 -23.10 2.30 -13.67
C THR A 258 -23.65 0.93 -14.05
N LYS A 259 -23.75 0.57 -15.33
CA LYS A 259 -24.26 -0.75 -15.72
C LYS A 259 -23.17 -1.81 -15.52
N PRO A 260 -23.52 -2.99 -14.96
CA PRO A 260 -24.88 -3.55 -14.89
C PRO A 260 -25.72 -3.27 -13.62
N HIS A 261 -25.37 -2.33 -12.74
CA HIS A 261 -26.21 -1.97 -11.58
C HIS A 261 -27.65 -1.62 -11.98
N LEU A 262 -28.60 -2.05 -11.14
CA LEU A 262 -30.04 -1.79 -11.28
C LEU A 262 -30.38 -0.30 -11.51
N PRO A 263 -31.45 0.02 -12.26
CA PRO A 263 -32.28 -0.90 -13.04
C PRO A 263 -31.52 -1.44 -14.26
N PHE A 264 -31.84 -2.63 -14.74
CA PHE A 264 -31.25 -3.23 -15.94
C PHE A 264 -31.80 -2.57 -17.21
N ASN A 265 -31.28 -1.38 -17.50
CA ASN A 265 -31.70 -0.56 -18.62
C ASN A 265 -30.56 -0.45 -19.63
N ALA A 266 -30.84 -0.84 -20.87
CA ALA A 266 -29.92 -0.79 -22.00
C ALA A 266 -30.71 -0.64 -23.31
N PRO A 267 -30.14 -0.03 -24.36
CA PRO A 267 -30.78 0.03 -25.67
C PRO A 267 -31.18 -1.35 -26.22
N LYS A 268 -32.28 -1.41 -26.96
CA LYS A 268 -32.88 -2.65 -27.46
C LYS A 268 -31.90 -3.56 -28.19
N LYS A 269 -30.99 -2.99 -28.99
CA LYS A 269 -29.98 -3.75 -29.74
C LYS A 269 -29.11 -4.67 -28.86
N TYR A 270 -28.89 -4.36 -27.58
CA TYR A 270 -28.14 -5.23 -26.65
C TYR A 270 -28.99 -6.33 -26.04
N TRP A 271 -30.30 -6.10 -25.94
CA TRP A 271 -31.25 -7.16 -25.58
C TRP A 271 -31.36 -8.17 -26.70
N ASP A 272 -31.40 -7.71 -27.94
CA ASP A 272 -31.53 -8.53 -29.15
C ASP A 272 -30.34 -9.48 -29.39
N LEU A 273 -29.22 -9.28 -28.69
CA LEU A 273 -28.08 -10.20 -28.66
C LEU A 273 -28.40 -11.55 -28.01
N TYR A 274 -29.48 -11.63 -27.23
CA TYR A 274 -29.81 -12.81 -26.43
C TYR A 274 -31.25 -13.26 -26.65
N GLN A 275 -31.46 -14.57 -26.61
CA GLN A 275 -32.79 -15.18 -26.54
C GLN A 275 -33.18 -15.35 -25.07
N ARG A 276 -34.29 -14.75 -24.64
CA ARG A 276 -34.70 -14.71 -23.22
C ARG A 276 -34.89 -16.11 -22.63
N GLU A 277 -35.41 -17.01 -23.43
CA GLU A 277 -35.74 -18.39 -23.07
C GLU A 277 -34.49 -19.24 -22.82
N SER A 278 -33.31 -18.77 -23.25
CA SER A 278 -32.02 -19.45 -23.01
C SER A 278 -31.47 -19.21 -21.59
N PHE A 279 -32.09 -18.31 -20.82
CA PHE A 279 -31.74 -18.07 -19.43
C PHE A 279 -32.46 -19.04 -18.49
N SER A 280 -31.73 -19.49 -17.49
CA SER A 280 -32.21 -20.34 -16.41
C SER A 280 -31.55 -19.91 -15.11
N MET A 281 -32.24 -20.11 -13.99
CA MET A 281 -31.65 -19.88 -12.67
C MET A 281 -30.42 -20.77 -12.47
N PRO A 282 -29.38 -20.29 -11.76
CA PRO A 282 -28.19 -21.09 -11.53
C PRO A 282 -28.51 -22.26 -10.56
N PRO A 283 -27.75 -23.36 -10.62
CA PRO A 283 -28.06 -24.59 -9.87
C PRO A 283 -27.80 -24.48 -8.35
N ASN A 284 -27.06 -23.48 -7.89
CA ASN A 284 -26.68 -23.24 -6.49
C ASN A 284 -27.79 -22.51 -5.72
N ALA A 285 -28.96 -23.12 -5.58
CA ALA A 285 -30.11 -22.51 -4.89
C ALA A 285 -29.99 -22.45 -3.35
N GLY A 286 -29.12 -23.27 -2.74
CA GLY A 286 -28.95 -23.36 -1.29
C GLY A 286 -27.94 -22.37 -0.70
N ILE A 287 -27.90 -22.28 0.63
CA ILE A 287 -26.82 -21.64 1.39
C ILE A 287 -26.02 -22.71 2.14
N PRO A 288 -24.74 -22.49 2.46
CA PRO A 288 -23.95 -23.43 3.25
C PRO A 288 -24.65 -23.81 4.56
N THR A 289 -24.58 -25.08 4.93
CA THR A 289 -25.04 -25.54 6.25
C THR A 289 -24.35 -24.71 7.34
N GLY A 290 -25.12 -24.19 8.29
CA GLY A 290 -24.61 -23.31 9.36
C GLY A 290 -24.50 -21.82 8.98
N TYR A 291 -24.70 -21.44 7.71
CA TYR A 291 -24.71 -20.03 7.31
C TYR A 291 -25.95 -19.31 7.89
N PRO A 292 -25.79 -18.22 8.66
CA PRO A 292 -26.94 -17.55 9.25
C PRO A 292 -27.90 -16.96 8.22
N ILE A 293 -29.20 -17.27 8.33
CA ILE A 293 -30.24 -16.80 7.40
C ILE A 293 -30.24 -15.26 7.27
N GLY A 294 -30.13 -14.54 8.39
CA GLY A 294 -30.08 -13.07 8.39
C GLY A 294 -28.82 -12.46 7.73
N ALA A 295 -27.76 -13.26 7.58
CA ALA A 295 -26.54 -12.88 6.87
C ALA A 295 -26.56 -13.27 5.38
N ALA A 296 -27.42 -14.20 4.97
CA ALA A 296 -27.49 -14.70 3.59
C ALA A 296 -28.24 -13.77 2.62
N LYS A 297 -28.98 -12.78 3.16
CA LYS A 297 -29.74 -11.79 2.37
C LYS A 297 -30.69 -12.43 1.35
N LEU A 298 -31.45 -13.42 1.79
CA LEU A 298 -32.46 -14.12 0.97
C LEU A 298 -33.65 -13.22 0.59
N ASP A 299 -33.81 -12.07 1.24
CA ASP A 299 -34.82 -11.06 0.93
C ASP A 299 -34.16 -9.75 0.43
N PRO A 300 -33.91 -9.61 -0.88
CA PRO A 300 -33.10 -8.52 -1.44
C PRO A 300 -33.90 -7.22 -1.59
N GLY A 301 -33.91 -6.39 -0.53
CA GLY A 301 -34.64 -5.12 -0.50
C GLY A 301 -34.28 -4.10 -1.60
N GLU A 302 -33.09 -4.21 -2.22
CA GLU A 302 -32.67 -3.32 -3.31
C GLU A 302 -33.51 -3.52 -4.58
N ILE A 303 -33.65 -4.76 -5.06
CA ILE A 303 -34.42 -5.07 -6.25
C ILE A 303 -35.94 -5.02 -5.98
N LYS A 304 -36.38 -5.33 -4.77
CA LYS A 304 -37.78 -5.18 -4.35
C LYS A 304 -38.27 -3.74 -4.26
N ALA A 305 -37.37 -2.76 -4.38
CA ALA A 305 -37.76 -1.34 -4.43
C ALA A 305 -38.37 -0.90 -5.77
N TYR A 306 -38.32 -1.75 -6.81
CA TYR A 306 -38.83 -1.49 -8.15
C TYR A 306 -40.30 -1.92 -8.29
N GLY A 307 -41.08 -1.15 -9.07
CA GLY A 307 -42.54 -1.26 -9.09
C GLY A 307 -43.11 -2.51 -9.74
N ASP A 308 -42.30 -3.26 -10.48
CA ASP A 308 -42.65 -4.49 -11.20
C ASP A 308 -41.99 -5.73 -10.60
N ILE A 309 -41.48 -5.63 -9.37
CA ILE A 309 -40.97 -6.73 -8.57
C ILE A 309 -41.96 -7.04 -7.45
N PRO A 310 -42.39 -8.30 -7.27
CA PRO A 310 -43.26 -8.69 -6.17
C PRO A 310 -42.58 -8.42 -4.81
N ALA A 311 -43.10 -7.45 -4.05
CA ALA A 311 -42.51 -7.03 -2.78
C ALA A 311 -42.65 -8.09 -1.67
N ASP A 312 -43.77 -8.82 -1.66
CA ASP A 312 -44.14 -9.77 -0.61
C ASP A 312 -43.66 -11.21 -0.89
N GLU A 313 -43.08 -11.47 -2.08
CA GLU A 313 -42.60 -12.80 -2.47
C GLU A 313 -41.09 -12.92 -2.30
N ALA A 314 -40.61 -14.06 -1.80
CA ALA A 314 -39.19 -14.38 -1.86
C ALA A 314 -38.76 -14.67 -3.32
N PRO A 315 -37.48 -14.48 -3.69
CA PRO A 315 -37.00 -14.79 -5.04
C PRO A 315 -37.28 -16.22 -5.52
N THR A 316 -37.39 -17.18 -4.60
CA THR A 316 -37.78 -18.57 -4.90
C THR A 316 -39.21 -18.74 -5.42
N GLN A 317 -40.08 -17.75 -5.19
CA GLN A 317 -41.48 -17.76 -5.60
C GLN A 317 -41.71 -17.01 -6.92
N TRP A 318 -40.73 -16.23 -7.38
CA TRP A 318 -40.83 -15.50 -8.63
C TRP A 318 -40.95 -16.45 -9.82
N ASN A 319 -41.89 -16.15 -10.72
CA ASN A 319 -42.13 -16.99 -11.89
C ASN A 319 -40.91 -17.00 -12.85
N SER A 320 -40.83 -18.02 -13.72
CA SER A 320 -39.70 -18.19 -14.65
C SER A 320 -39.53 -17.00 -15.60
N GLU A 321 -40.63 -16.40 -16.05
CA GLU A 321 -40.60 -15.28 -16.99
C GLU A 321 -39.90 -14.06 -16.37
N LEU A 322 -40.21 -13.74 -15.11
CA LEU A 322 -39.57 -12.68 -14.36
C LEU A 322 -38.08 -12.96 -14.20
N ASN A 323 -37.71 -14.16 -13.74
CA ASN A 323 -36.31 -14.54 -13.56
C ASN A 323 -35.51 -14.45 -14.87
N GLN A 324 -36.06 -14.97 -15.97
CA GLN A 324 -35.45 -14.88 -17.29
C GLN A 324 -35.31 -13.44 -17.78
N ARG A 325 -36.32 -12.59 -17.55
CA ARG A 325 -36.25 -11.16 -17.89
C ARG A 325 -35.15 -10.44 -17.13
N LEU A 326 -34.96 -10.73 -15.84
CA LEU A 326 -33.92 -10.13 -15.02
C LEU A 326 -32.52 -10.58 -15.47
N LEU A 327 -32.34 -11.88 -15.72
CA LEU A 327 -31.09 -12.44 -16.26
C LEU A 327 -30.76 -11.80 -17.62
N HIS A 328 -31.73 -11.75 -18.53
CA HIS A 328 -31.60 -11.12 -19.84
C HIS A 328 -31.18 -9.65 -19.73
N GLY A 329 -31.82 -8.89 -18.82
CA GLY A 329 -31.48 -7.49 -18.59
C GLY A 329 -30.06 -7.29 -18.08
N TYR A 330 -29.60 -8.11 -17.13
CA TYR A 330 -28.22 -8.02 -16.64
C TYR A 330 -27.21 -8.25 -17.79
N HIS A 331 -27.41 -9.28 -18.61
CA HIS A 331 -26.52 -9.60 -19.73
C HIS A 331 -26.55 -8.53 -20.83
N ALA A 332 -27.72 -7.96 -21.14
CA ALA A 332 -27.84 -6.83 -22.05
C ALA A 332 -27.07 -5.60 -21.54
N CYS A 333 -27.16 -5.31 -20.24
CA CYS A 333 -26.39 -4.25 -19.60
C CYS A 333 -24.87 -4.49 -19.62
N VAL A 334 -24.42 -5.75 -19.44
CA VAL A 334 -23.00 -6.10 -19.56
C VAL A 334 -22.49 -5.86 -20.99
N SER A 335 -23.21 -6.31 -22.02
CA SER A 335 -22.83 -6.03 -23.43
C SER A 335 -22.89 -4.55 -23.79
N TYR A 336 -23.81 -3.81 -23.19
CA TYR A 336 -23.88 -2.36 -23.34
C TYR A 336 -22.61 -1.69 -22.78
N THR A 337 -22.21 -2.04 -21.55
CA THR A 337 -20.96 -1.54 -20.95
C THR A 337 -19.72 -1.99 -21.74
N ASP A 338 -19.69 -3.22 -22.25
CA ASP A 338 -18.62 -3.71 -23.12
C ASP A 338 -18.40 -2.81 -24.34
N SER A 339 -19.49 -2.42 -25.02
CA SER A 339 -19.37 -1.54 -26.19
C SER A 339 -18.76 -0.17 -25.86
N HIS A 340 -19.01 0.36 -24.65
CA HIS A 340 -18.39 1.61 -24.20
C HIS A 340 -16.92 1.46 -23.92
N ILE A 341 -16.52 0.34 -23.32
CA ILE A 341 -15.11 0.03 -23.11
C ILE A 341 -14.40 -0.07 -24.46
N GLY A 342 -15.04 -0.67 -25.48
CA GLY A 342 -14.56 -0.66 -26.86
C GLY A 342 -14.24 0.75 -27.36
N ARG A 343 -15.18 1.69 -27.25
CA ARG A 343 -15.00 3.09 -27.66
C ARG A 343 -13.78 3.76 -26.99
N LEU A 344 -13.56 3.51 -25.71
CA LEU A 344 -12.42 4.07 -24.97
C LEU A 344 -11.08 3.48 -25.45
N LEU A 345 -11.06 2.17 -25.73
CA LEU A 345 -9.88 1.49 -26.27
C LEU A 345 -9.57 1.97 -27.69
N ASP A 346 -10.60 2.08 -28.54
CA ASP A 346 -10.47 2.57 -29.91
C ASP A 346 -9.96 4.03 -29.92
N ALA A 347 -10.48 4.88 -29.03
CA ALA A 347 -9.96 6.25 -28.88
C ALA A 347 -8.47 6.26 -28.45
N LEU A 348 -8.01 5.33 -27.61
CA LEU A 348 -6.58 5.23 -27.28
C LEU A 348 -5.75 4.81 -28.50
N ASP A 349 -6.25 3.86 -29.30
CA ASP A 349 -5.58 3.35 -30.49
C ASP A 349 -5.48 4.44 -31.57
N GLU A 350 -6.59 5.12 -31.88
CA GLU A 350 -6.69 6.18 -32.89
C GLU A 350 -5.80 7.38 -32.56
N ASN A 351 -5.60 7.69 -31.27
CA ASN A 351 -4.75 8.80 -30.83
C ASN A 351 -3.29 8.38 -30.60
N GLY A 352 -2.91 7.13 -30.89
CA GLY A 352 -1.56 6.62 -30.64
C GLY A 352 -1.17 6.60 -29.16
N LEU A 353 -2.15 6.66 -28.26
CA LEU A 353 -1.95 6.67 -26.80
C LEU A 353 -1.86 5.26 -26.22
N ALA A 354 -2.33 4.25 -26.95
CA ALA A 354 -2.34 2.85 -26.50
C ALA A 354 -0.95 2.39 -26.05
N GLU A 355 0.11 2.64 -26.81
CA GLU A 355 1.47 2.16 -26.49
C GLU A 355 2.12 2.85 -25.28
N ASN A 356 1.47 3.85 -24.68
CA ASN A 356 1.92 4.50 -23.45
C ASN A 356 0.83 4.52 -22.35
N THR A 357 -0.25 3.75 -22.49
CA THR A 357 -1.35 3.75 -21.50
C THR A 357 -1.56 2.38 -20.86
N VAL A 358 -1.47 2.35 -19.53
CA VAL A 358 -1.93 1.22 -18.71
C VAL A 358 -3.44 1.29 -18.60
N VAL A 359 -4.13 0.22 -18.97
CA VAL A 359 -5.59 0.11 -18.88
C VAL A 359 -5.94 -0.88 -17.77
N ILE A 360 -6.77 -0.44 -16.83
CA ILE A 360 -7.26 -1.26 -15.72
C ILE A 360 -8.78 -1.29 -15.77
N LEU A 361 -9.35 -2.49 -15.88
CA LEU A 361 -10.79 -2.72 -15.74
C LEU A 361 -11.05 -3.50 -14.46
N TRP A 362 -11.94 -2.99 -13.61
CA TRP A 362 -12.33 -3.65 -12.36
C TRP A 362 -13.82 -3.49 -12.06
N GLY A 363 -14.41 -4.54 -11.47
CA GLY A 363 -15.72 -4.47 -10.83
C GLY A 363 -15.58 -4.07 -9.35
N ASP A 364 -16.49 -3.26 -8.81
CA ASP A 364 -16.40 -2.83 -7.40
C ASP A 364 -16.82 -3.91 -6.40
N HIS A 365 -17.73 -4.80 -6.80
CA HIS A 365 -18.04 -6.05 -6.12
C HIS A 365 -18.77 -7.00 -7.09
N GLY A 366 -18.98 -8.24 -6.66
CA GLY A 366 -19.75 -9.22 -7.42
C GLY A 366 -21.26 -9.00 -7.31
N TRP A 367 -22.05 -10.00 -7.73
CA TRP A 367 -23.51 -9.91 -7.84
C TRP A 367 -24.18 -11.29 -7.96
N LYS A 368 -25.26 -11.51 -7.20
CA LYS A 368 -26.13 -12.70 -7.31
C LYS A 368 -27.14 -12.51 -8.45
N LEU A 369 -27.17 -13.48 -9.36
CA LEU A 369 -28.14 -13.59 -10.46
C LEU A 369 -29.06 -14.80 -10.22
N GLY A 370 -29.61 -14.90 -9.02
CA GLY A 370 -30.35 -16.09 -8.56
C GLY A 370 -29.52 -17.05 -7.72
N ASP A 371 -28.20 -16.86 -7.66
CA ASP A 371 -27.30 -17.60 -6.77
C ASP A 371 -27.80 -17.55 -5.32
N HIS A 372 -27.73 -18.68 -4.63
CA HIS A 372 -28.25 -18.87 -3.27
C HIS A 372 -29.74 -18.50 -3.12
N SER A 373 -30.51 -18.65 -4.21
CA SER A 373 -31.90 -18.21 -4.28
C SER A 373 -32.12 -16.74 -3.92
N SER A 374 -31.17 -15.88 -4.29
CA SER A 374 -31.22 -14.45 -4.01
C SER A 374 -30.67 -13.61 -5.16
N TRP A 375 -30.76 -12.29 -5.02
CA TRP A 375 -30.32 -11.28 -5.98
C TRP A 375 -29.48 -10.21 -5.30
N CYS A 376 -28.86 -9.35 -6.10
CA CYS A 376 -28.03 -8.23 -5.64
C CYS A 376 -26.74 -8.69 -4.94
N LYS A 377 -26.22 -7.88 -4.02
CA LYS A 377 -24.96 -8.08 -3.30
C LYS A 377 -25.21 -8.28 -1.79
N HIS A 378 -24.34 -7.74 -0.93
CA HIS A 378 -24.52 -7.62 0.52
C HIS A 378 -24.22 -8.86 1.38
N THR A 379 -23.35 -9.76 0.93
CA THR A 379 -22.89 -10.92 1.70
C THR A 379 -21.38 -11.12 1.61
N ASN A 380 -20.85 -12.16 2.26
CA ASN A 380 -19.47 -12.63 2.09
C ASN A 380 -19.38 -13.84 1.14
N PHE A 381 -20.43 -14.17 0.38
CA PHE A 381 -20.36 -15.25 -0.61
C PHE A 381 -19.29 -14.95 -1.67
N GLU A 382 -18.76 -16.01 -2.28
CA GLU A 382 -17.79 -15.93 -3.37
C GLU A 382 -18.35 -15.06 -4.51
N VAL A 383 -19.62 -15.27 -4.88
CA VAL A 383 -20.27 -14.56 -5.99
C VAL A 383 -20.46 -13.07 -5.74
N ASP A 384 -20.53 -12.63 -4.48
CA ASP A 384 -20.67 -11.23 -4.10
C ASP A 384 -19.31 -10.51 -3.94
N THR A 385 -18.25 -11.26 -3.63
CA THR A 385 -16.95 -10.67 -3.30
C THR A 385 -15.92 -10.79 -4.42
N ARG A 386 -16.03 -11.82 -5.27
CA ARG A 386 -15.16 -12.01 -6.44
C ARG A 386 -15.53 -11.04 -7.56
N VAL A 387 -14.54 -10.34 -8.10
CA VAL A 387 -14.71 -9.30 -9.12
C VAL A 387 -13.88 -9.62 -10.36
N PRO A 388 -14.27 -9.15 -11.55
CA PRO A 388 -13.38 -9.16 -12.69
C PRO A 388 -12.28 -8.11 -12.48
N LEU A 389 -11.06 -8.48 -12.86
CA LEU A 389 -9.91 -7.58 -12.89
C LEU A 389 -9.06 -7.93 -14.11
N ILE A 390 -8.90 -6.97 -15.01
CA ILE A 390 -8.06 -7.10 -16.21
C ILE A 390 -7.12 -5.89 -16.24
N ILE A 391 -5.83 -6.16 -16.44
CA ILE A 391 -4.80 -5.12 -16.52
C ILE A 391 -3.98 -5.33 -17.80
N ARG A 392 -3.97 -4.31 -18.66
CA ARG A 392 -3.13 -4.24 -19.85
C ARG A 392 -2.05 -3.20 -19.62
N HIS A 393 -0.79 -3.63 -19.61
CA HIS A 393 0.36 -2.76 -19.41
C HIS A 393 1.19 -2.72 -20.71
N PRO A 394 1.42 -1.54 -21.33
CA PRO A 394 2.04 -1.43 -22.65
C PRO A 394 3.46 -2.02 -22.70
N GLY A 395 4.24 -1.82 -21.64
CA GLY A 395 5.58 -2.39 -21.48
C GLY A 395 5.63 -3.87 -21.08
N MET A 396 4.49 -4.54 -20.93
CA MET A 396 4.40 -5.96 -20.56
C MET A 396 3.46 -6.68 -21.52
N LYS A 397 3.74 -6.58 -22.82
CA LYS A 397 2.94 -7.25 -23.86
C LYS A 397 2.82 -8.75 -23.54
N ARG A 398 1.61 -9.26 -23.68
CA ARG A 398 1.26 -10.66 -23.45
C ARG A 398 0.66 -11.20 -24.73
N ASP A 399 1.14 -12.34 -25.18
CA ASP A 399 0.51 -13.07 -26.27
C ASP A 399 -0.58 -13.99 -25.69
N GLY A 400 -1.79 -13.95 -26.24
CA GLY A 400 -2.79 -15.01 -26.06
C GLY A 400 -3.54 -15.05 -24.73
N GLY A 401 -3.88 -13.91 -24.11
CA GLY A 401 -4.83 -13.88 -22.99
C GLY A 401 -4.29 -14.49 -21.70
N THR A 402 -3.13 -14.00 -21.25
CA THR A 402 -2.48 -14.48 -20.01
C THR A 402 -3.42 -14.36 -18.82
N ARG A 403 -3.50 -15.42 -18.01
CA ARG A 403 -4.30 -15.45 -16.78
C ARG A 403 -3.47 -15.81 -15.56
N THR A 404 -3.91 -15.36 -14.40
CA THR A 404 -3.34 -15.72 -13.10
C THR A 404 -4.42 -16.14 -12.11
N SER A 405 -4.14 -17.19 -11.35
CA SER A 405 -4.97 -17.64 -10.22
C SER A 405 -4.47 -17.13 -8.87
N SER A 406 -3.51 -16.20 -8.86
CA SER A 406 -3.00 -15.58 -7.64
C SER A 406 -4.08 -14.75 -6.96
N LEU A 407 -4.11 -14.80 -5.63
CA LEU A 407 -5.09 -14.09 -4.82
C LEU A 407 -4.73 -12.60 -4.76
N VAL A 408 -5.65 -11.75 -5.23
CA VAL A 408 -5.50 -10.29 -5.21
C VAL A 408 -6.75 -9.62 -4.63
N GLU A 409 -6.59 -8.41 -4.13
CA GLU A 409 -7.66 -7.61 -3.53
C GLU A 409 -7.68 -6.24 -4.19
N LEU A 410 -8.85 -5.60 -4.24
CA LEU A 410 -8.98 -4.29 -4.88
C LEU A 410 -8.07 -3.21 -4.26
N ILE A 411 -7.80 -3.25 -2.94
CA ILE A 411 -6.87 -2.33 -2.27
C ILE A 411 -5.42 -2.43 -2.77
N ASP A 412 -5.06 -3.50 -3.50
CA ASP A 412 -3.73 -3.67 -4.09
C ASP A 412 -3.49 -2.78 -5.29
N LEU A 413 -4.54 -2.30 -5.93
CA LEU A 413 -4.43 -1.46 -7.11
C LEU A 413 -3.76 -0.12 -6.79
N TYR A 414 -3.95 0.42 -5.58
CA TYR A 414 -3.29 1.66 -5.18
C TYR A 414 -1.76 1.52 -5.09
N PRO A 415 -1.16 0.63 -4.27
CA PRO A 415 0.30 0.46 -4.27
C PRO A 415 0.83 -0.01 -5.63
N THR A 416 0.07 -0.78 -6.41
CA THR A 416 0.46 -1.18 -7.77
C THR A 416 0.59 0.02 -8.70
N LEU A 417 -0.38 0.94 -8.67
CA LEU A 417 -0.34 2.15 -9.47
C LEU A 417 0.78 3.10 -9.03
N CYS A 418 1.18 3.06 -7.76
CA CYS A 418 2.38 3.78 -7.30
C CYS A 418 3.65 3.21 -7.97
N ASP A 419 3.81 1.88 -7.97
CA ASP A 419 4.96 1.24 -8.62
C ASP A 419 4.97 1.46 -10.14
N VAL A 420 3.82 1.34 -10.80
CA VAL A 420 3.65 1.59 -12.25
C VAL A 420 3.98 3.04 -12.59
N ALA A 421 3.55 3.98 -11.75
CA ALA A 421 3.82 5.40 -11.95
C ALA A 421 5.23 5.84 -11.51
N ASN A 422 6.01 4.91 -10.95
CA ASN A 422 7.32 5.13 -10.34
C ASN A 422 7.30 6.24 -9.26
N VAL A 423 6.34 6.15 -8.34
CA VAL A 423 6.17 7.08 -7.20
C VAL A 423 6.14 6.31 -5.88
N PRO A 424 6.64 6.89 -4.78
CA PRO A 424 6.67 6.20 -3.50
C PRO A 424 5.25 5.97 -2.95
N PRO A 425 4.87 4.73 -2.59
CA PRO A 425 3.54 4.47 -2.04
C PRO A 425 3.35 5.16 -0.69
N PRO A 426 2.16 5.70 -0.40
CA PRO A 426 1.83 6.21 0.92
C PRO A 426 2.05 5.18 2.03
N SER A 427 2.59 5.63 3.17
CA SER A 427 2.89 4.73 4.30
C SER A 427 1.65 4.09 4.93
N HIS A 428 0.47 4.67 4.70
CA HIS A 428 -0.79 4.19 5.26
C HIS A 428 -1.41 3.00 4.52
N LEU A 429 -0.93 2.68 3.31
CA LEU A 429 -1.56 1.65 2.48
C LEU A 429 -1.49 0.27 3.16
N GLN A 430 -2.61 -0.45 3.14
CA GLN A 430 -2.71 -1.81 3.69
C GLN A 430 -2.73 -2.90 2.60
N GLY A 431 -2.79 -2.50 1.32
CA GLY A 431 -2.66 -3.38 0.16
C GLY A 431 -1.20 -3.71 -0.15
N ARG A 432 -0.99 -4.63 -1.10
CA ARG A 432 0.35 -5.03 -1.60
C ARG A 432 0.37 -4.89 -3.11
N SER A 433 1.44 -4.33 -3.67
CA SER A 433 1.56 -4.21 -5.13
C SER A 433 1.49 -5.58 -5.81
N ILE A 434 0.68 -5.68 -6.86
CA ILE A 434 0.56 -6.85 -7.73
C ILE A 434 1.50 -6.77 -8.93
N LEU A 435 2.39 -5.77 -9.00
CA LEU A 435 3.39 -5.67 -10.06
C LEU A 435 4.27 -6.94 -10.22
N PRO A 436 4.66 -7.67 -9.15
CA PRO A 436 5.34 -8.96 -9.30
C PRO A 436 4.51 -9.98 -10.08
N ILE A 437 3.18 -9.98 -9.93
CA ILE A 437 2.26 -10.87 -10.65
C ILE A 437 2.14 -10.43 -12.11
N LEU A 438 2.06 -9.12 -12.37
CA LEU A 438 2.05 -8.57 -13.72
C LEU A 438 3.32 -8.91 -14.50
N ARG A 439 4.47 -9.08 -13.82
CA ARG A 439 5.73 -9.55 -14.42
C ARG A 439 5.76 -11.07 -14.56
N ASN A 440 5.37 -11.80 -13.51
CA ASN A 440 5.32 -13.26 -13.48
C ASN A 440 3.91 -13.73 -13.04
N PRO A 441 3.08 -14.26 -13.95
CA PRO A 441 1.70 -14.66 -13.64
C PRO A 441 1.58 -15.72 -12.53
N SER A 442 2.66 -16.46 -12.22
CA SER A 442 2.70 -17.46 -11.15
C SER A 442 3.20 -16.90 -9.81
N ALA A 443 3.59 -15.63 -9.74
CA ALA A 443 4.00 -15.02 -8.47
C ALA A 443 2.79 -14.88 -7.52
N GLU A 444 3.06 -14.99 -6.22
CA GLU A 444 2.05 -14.87 -5.17
C GLU A 444 2.48 -13.79 -4.17
N ILE A 445 1.56 -12.90 -3.82
CA ILE A 445 1.79 -11.82 -2.85
C ILE A 445 1.08 -12.07 -1.52
N ARG A 446 0.23 -13.09 -1.44
CA ARG A 446 -0.52 -13.52 -0.24
C ARG A 446 -1.09 -14.92 -0.41
N ASP A 447 -1.49 -15.49 0.72
CA ASP A 447 -2.10 -16.81 0.83
C ASP A 447 -3.64 -16.79 0.98
N SER A 448 -4.22 -15.61 1.27
CA SER A 448 -5.65 -15.41 1.51
C SER A 448 -6.11 -13.99 1.16
N ALA A 449 -7.23 -13.86 0.47
CA ALA A 449 -7.94 -12.58 0.29
C ALA A 449 -8.95 -12.36 1.42
N TYR A 450 -9.14 -11.13 1.87
CA TYR A 450 -9.99 -10.77 3.01
C TYR A 450 -11.15 -9.86 2.63
N SER A 451 -12.35 -10.21 3.12
CA SER A 451 -13.56 -9.42 2.99
C SER A 451 -14.36 -9.43 4.29
N SER A 452 -15.13 -8.37 4.55
CA SER A 452 -16.06 -8.34 5.69
C SER A 452 -17.40 -7.71 5.34
N TYR A 453 -18.45 -8.11 6.05
CA TYR A 453 -19.79 -7.59 5.81
C TYR A 453 -20.63 -7.52 7.12
N PRO A 454 -21.29 -6.40 7.43
CA PRO A 454 -22.20 -6.32 8.58
C PRO A 454 -23.46 -7.18 8.39
N ALA A 455 -23.78 -7.97 9.41
CA ALA A 455 -24.93 -8.87 9.36
C ALA A 455 -25.66 -8.96 10.71
N ARG A 456 -26.92 -9.38 10.67
CA ARG A 456 -27.70 -9.71 11.86
C ARG A 456 -27.79 -11.23 11.98
N VAL A 457 -27.37 -11.77 13.12
CA VAL A 457 -27.43 -13.21 13.42
C VAL A 457 -28.26 -13.38 14.68
N GLY A 458 -29.49 -13.86 14.55
CA GLY A 458 -30.49 -13.80 15.62
C GLY A 458 -30.76 -12.35 16.04
N GLU A 459 -30.60 -12.05 17.33
CA GLU A 459 -30.70 -10.68 17.86
C GLU A 459 -29.37 -9.90 17.82
N ALA A 460 -28.25 -10.57 17.55
CA ALA A 460 -26.93 -9.97 17.59
C ALA A 460 -26.61 -9.14 16.34
N ASN A 461 -26.04 -7.95 16.55
CA ASN A 461 -25.36 -7.19 15.51
C ASN A 461 -23.92 -7.70 15.38
N THR A 462 -23.60 -8.22 14.20
CA THR A 462 -22.33 -8.91 13.94
C THR A 462 -21.60 -8.30 12.74
N ILE A 463 -20.29 -8.53 12.69
CA ILE A 463 -19.52 -8.43 11.44
C ILE A 463 -19.15 -9.85 11.03
N GLY A 464 -19.55 -10.24 9.82
CA GLY A 464 -19.02 -11.44 9.17
C GLY A 464 -17.64 -11.12 8.61
N HIS A 465 -16.60 -11.75 9.14
CA HIS A 465 -15.24 -11.68 8.61
C HIS A 465 -14.96 -12.93 7.80
N SER A 466 -14.46 -12.76 6.58
CA SER A 466 -14.24 -13.85 5.65
C SER A 466 -12.82 -13.81 5.06
N ILE A 467 -12.22 -14.99 4.90
CA ILE A 467 -11.04 -15.17 4.07
C ILE A 467 -11.32 -16.16 2.94
N ARG A 468 -10.72 -15.88 1.79
CA ARG A 468 -10.69 -16.74 0.62
C ARG A 468 -9.26 -17.20 0.36
N THR A 469 -8.99 -18.47 0.61
CA THR A 469 -7.70 -19.11 0.29
C THR A 469 -7.71 -19.61 -1.16
N LYS A 470 -6.74 -20.43 -1.59
CA LYS A 470 -6.76 -21.03 -2.94
C LYS A 470 -7.96 -21.97 -3.15
N THR A 471 -8.37 -22.68 -2.10
CA THR A 471 -9.37 -23.75 -2.17
C THR A 471 -10.60 -23.45 -1.32
N HIS A 472 -10.45 -22.82 -0.16
CA HIS A 472 -11.55 -22.62 0.77
C HIS A 472 -12.02 -21.16 0.87
N ARG A 473 -13.28 -20.98 1.21
CA ARG A 473 -13.81 -19.73 1.79
C ARG A 473 -14.22 -20.01 3.24
N TYR A 474 -13.78 -19.17 4.16
CA TYR A 474 -14.01 -19.33 5.59
C TYR A 474 -14.55 -18.04 6.18
N THR A 475 -15.71 -18.10 6.82
CA THR A 475 -16.38 -16.94 7.40
C THR A 475 -16.73 -17.19 8.86
N GLN A 476 -16.46 -16.21 9.73
CA GLN A 476 -16.94 -16.16 11.11
C GLN A 476 -17.77 -14.90 11.33
N TRP A 477 -18.85 -14.99 12.11
CA TRP A 477 -19.64 -13.84 12.54
C TRP A 477 -19.32 -13.49 13.98
N TRP A 478 -18.80 -12.28 14.19
CA TRP A 478 -18.35 -11.79 15.49
C TRP A 478 -19.36 -10.80 16.04
N GLU A 479 -19.99 -11.13 17.17
CA GLU A 479 -20.83 -10.18 17.90
C GLU A 479 -19.97 -9.03 18.43
N LYS A 480 -20.50 -7.80 18.32
CA LYS A 480 -19.78 -6.56 18.72
C LYS A 480 -18.40 -6.44 18.05
N ASN A 481 -18.18 -7.13 16.93
CA ASN A 481 -16.91 -7.18 16.20
C ASN A 481 -15.74 -7.76 17.04
N ASP A 482 -16.02 -8.65 18.01
CA ASP A 482 -15.02 -9.29 18.88
C ASP A 482 -14.75 -10.77 18.49
N ALA A 483 -13.49 -11.10 18.23
CA ALA A 483 -13.04 -12.46 17.88
C ALA A 483 -13.27 -13.50 18.98
N LYS A 484 -13.52 -13.05 20.22
CA LYS A 484 -13.90 -13.91 21.35
C LYS A 484 -15.39 -14.25 21.37
N SER A 485 -16.21 -13.54 20.59
CA SER A 485 -17.67 -13.66 20.55
C SER A 485 -18.14 -14.16 19.18
N VAL A 486 -17.65 -15.32 18.76
CA VAL A 486 -18.06 -15.97 17.51
C VAL A 486 -19.43 -16.62 17.69
N VAL A 487 -20.43 -16.16 16.92
CA VAL A 487 -21.81 -16.67 17.02
C VAL A 487 -22.19 -17.65 15.91
N ALA A 488 -21.40 -17.68 14.83
CA ALA A 488 -21.53 -18.65 13.75
C ALA A 488 -20.20 -18.74 12.98
N LEU A 489 -20.00 -19.85 12.28
CA LEU A 489 -18.90 -20.04 11.32
C LEU A 489 -19.34 -20.93 10.17
N VAL A 490 -18.72 -20.74 9.01
CA VAL A 490 -18.89 -21.59 7.82
C VAL A 490 -17.52 -21.71 7.13
N ALA A 491 -17.21 -22.91 6.65
CA ALA A 491 -16.03 -23.18 5.85
C ALA A 491 -16.40 -24.00 4.63
N THR A 492 -16.24 -23.50 3.41
CA THR A 492 -16.59 -24.24 2.19
C THR A 492 -15.34 -24.51 1.37
N ASP A 493 -15.14 -25.76 0.92
CA ASP A 493 -14.13 -26.07 -0.10
C ASP A 493 -14.71 -25.80 -1.48
N LEU A 494 -14.33 -24.67 -2.07
CA LEU A 494 -14.81 -24.22 -3.38
C LEU A 494 -14.24 -25.02 -4.54
N SER A 495 -13.28 -25.92 -4.28
CA SER A 495 -12.77 -26.86 -5.30
C SER A 495 -13.71 -28.06 -5.45
N ALA A 496 -14.32 -28.50 -4.35
CA ALA A 496 -15.29 -29.58 -4.31
C ALA A 496 -16.73 -29.08 -4.54
N ASP A 497 -17.02 -27.87 -4.06
CA ASP A 497 -18.33 -27.22 -4.16
C ASP A 497 -18.18 -25.76 -4.65
N PRO A 498 -17.97 -25.55 -5.96
CA PRO A 498 -17.86 -24.21 -6.54
C PRO A 498 -19.12 -23.35 -6.36
N GLY A 499 -20.27 -23.97 -6.08
CA GLY A 499 -21.56 -23.31 -5.87
C GLY A 499 -21.73 -22.72 -4.47
N GLU A 500 -20.80 -23.01 -3.55
CA GLU A 500 -20.81 -22.55 -2.15
C GLU A 500 -22.11 -22.91 -1.41
N THR A 501 -22.48 -24.18 -1.39
CA THR A 501 -23.72 -24.70 -0.78
C THR A 501 -23.49 -25.64 0.42
N THR A 502 -22.24 -25.99 0.70
CA THR A 502 -21.84 -26.92 1.76
C THR A 502 -20.90 -26.25 2.77
N SER A 503 -20.77 -26.85 3.95
CA SER A 503 -19.74 -26.48 4.93
C SER A 503 -18.98 -27.73 5.37
N LEU A 504 -17.69 -27.56 5.71
CA LEU A 504 -16.91 -28.58 6.40
C LEU A 504 -17.59 -28.94 7.73
N ALA A 505 -17.43 -30.19 8.15
CA ALA A 505 -17.88 -30.67 9.46
C ALA A 505 -17.18 -29.90 10.61
N ASP A 506 -17.90 -29.72 11.72
CA ASP A 506 -17.44 -28.91 12.86
C ASP A 506 -16.17 -29.45 13.54
N ASP A 507 -15.89 -30.75 13.41
CA ASP A 507 -14.70 -31.42 13.93
C ASP A 507 -13.52 -31.42 12.94
N ASN A 508 -13.66 -30.80 11.78
CA ASN A 508 -12.61 -30.77 10.77
C ASN A 508 -11.38 -29.99 11.27
N PRO A 509 -10.18 -30.61 11.29
CA PRO A 509 -8.97 -29.98 11.84
C PRO A 509 -8.52 -28.71 11.10
N LEU A 510 -8.96 -28.50 9.85
CA LEU A 510 -8.64 -27.29 9.07
C LEU A 510 -9.29 -26.03 9.65
N LEU A 511 -10.40 -26.14 10.38
CA LEU A 511 -11.13 -24.99 10.90
C LEU A 511 -10.26 -24.13 11.83
N SER A 512 -9.42 -24.76 12.66
CA SER A 512 -8.51 -24.04 13.57
C SER A 512 -7.44 -23.23 12.80
N LYS A 513 -6.91 -23.80 11.72
CA LYS A 513 -5.93 -23.12 10.85
C LYS A 513 -6.57 -21.93 10.13
N LEU A 514 -7.76 -22.11 9.57
CA LEU A 514 -8.51 -21.06 8.89
C LEU A 514 -8.94 -19.94 9.86
N ALA A 515 -9.36 -20.29 11.08
CA ALA A 515 -9.68 -19.32 12.13
C ALA A 515 -8.46 -18.48 12.54
N THR A 516 -7.29 -19.11 12.67
CA THR A 516 -6.03 -18.43 12.98
C THR A 516 -5.65 -17.46 11.87
N GLN A 517 -5.68 -17.91 10.61
CA GLN A 517 -5.40 -17.07 9.45
C GLN A 517 -6.38 -15.90 9.34
N LEU A 518 -7.68 -16.14 9.54
CA LEU A 518 -8.71 -15.09 9.54
C LEU A 518 -8.42 -14.03 10.61
N ARG A 519 -8.13 -14.44 11.85
CA ARG A 519 -7.79 -13.53 12.94
C ARG A 519 -6.57 -12.68 12.61
N SER A 520 -5.51 -13.28 12.05
CA SER A 520 -4.33 -12.54 11.59
C SER A 520 -4.66 -11.51 10.52
N ARG A 521 -5.51 -11.86 9.53
CA ARG A 521 -5.97 -10.91 8.51
C ARG A 521 -6.78 -9.76 9.12
N VAL A 522 -7.69 -10.03 10.07
CA VAL A 522 -8.46 -8.98 10.75
C VAL A 522 -7.57 -8.08 11.59
N ILE A 523 -6.59 -8.62 12.33
CA ILE A 523 -5.62 -7.83 13.10
C ILE A 523 -4.85 -6.89 12.16
N SER A 524 -4.35 -7.42 11.04
CA SER A 524 -3.69 -6.61 10.02
C SER A 524 -4.60 -5.54 9.44
N ALA A 525 -5.86 -5.88 9.16
CA ALA A 525 -6.86 -4.97 8.60
C ALA A 525 -7.28 -3.87 9.57
N ARG A 526 -7.18 -4.11 10.89
CA ARG A 526 -7.46 -3.12 11.95
C ARG A 526 -6.27 -2.26 12.33
N LYS A 527 -5.08 -2.52 11.79
CA LYS A 527 -3.92 -1.68 12.07
C LYS A 527 -4.26 -0.23 11.68
N PRO A 528 -4.13 0.73 12.61
CA PRO A 528 -4.36 2.12 12.26
C PRO A 528 -3.43 2.47 11.09
N PRO A 529 -3.92 3.26 10.12
CA PRO A 529 -3.09 3.67 9.01
C PRO A 529 -1.89 4.40 9.60
N LYS A 530 -0.66 4.01 9.23
CA LYS A 530 0.51 4.84 9.50
C LYS A 530 0.22 6.16 8.85
N ARG A 531 -0.10 7.19 9.65
CA ARG A 531 -0.43 8.49 9.09
C ARG A 531 0.75 8.91 8.23
N GLU A 532 0.52 9.09 6.92
CA GLU A 532 1.40 9.99 6.19
C GLU A 532 1.42 11.27 7.01
N ALA A 533 2.61 11.81 7.28
CA ALA A 533 2.69 13.13 7.86
C ALA A 533 1.82 14.05 6.98
N PRO A 534 0.68 14.60 7.46
CA PRO A 534 -0.19 15.43 6.65
C PRO A 534 0.61 16.39 5.77
N ALA A 535 0.44 16.22 4.46
CA ALA A 535 0.78 17.25 3.50
C ALA A 535 -0.17 18.42 3.77
N ASP A 536 0.42 19.39 4.47
CA ASP A 536 -0.05 20.74 4.76
C ASP A 536 -1.22 20.90 5.75
N ASN A 537 -0.95 20.53 7.01
CA ASN A 537 -1.08 21.46 8.14
C ASN A 537 -0.28 20.98 9.38
N HIS A 538 0.84 20.30 9.15
CA HIS A 538 1.79 20.03 10.21
C HIS A 538 2.54 21.31 10.56
N LYS A 539 2.18 21.91 11.69
CA LYS A 539 3.25 22.35 12.57
C LYS A 539 3.81 21.08 13.25
N THR A 540 4.96 20.47 13.00
CA THR A 540 6.00 20.51 11.95
C THR A 540 6.97 19.36 12.34
N GLU A 541 7.02 18.23 11.62
CA GLU A 541 8.07 17.19 11.80
C GLU A 541 9.33 17.46 10.96
N VAL A 542 9.33 18.54 10.18
CA VAL A 542 10.50 19.05 9.44
C VAL A 542 11.67 19.20 10.41
N GLY A 543 12.88 18.74 10.08
CA GLY A 543 14.04 18.83 10.97
C GLY A 543 14.23 17.65 11.94
N GLU A 544 13.59 16.49 11.72
CA GLU A 544 13.93 15.24 12.41
C GLU A 544 14.91 14.37 11.62
N PHE A 545 15.88 13.77 12.31
CA PHE A 545 16.85 12.84 11.74
C PHE A 545 17.06 11.65 12.68
N SER A 546 16.81 10.44 12.17
CA SER A 546 17.09 9.18 12.86
C SER A 546 18.44 8.63 12.42
N ILE A 547 19.24 8.15 13.37
CA ILE A 547 20.54 7.55 13.06
C ILE A 547 20.28 6.22 12.35
N PRO A 548 20.70 6.06 11.08
CA PRO A 548 20.50 4.83 10.34
C PRO A 548 21.27 3.66 10.97
N ASP A 549 20.71 2.46 10.84
CA ASP A 549 21.33 1.26 11.37
C ASP A 549 22.58 0.85 10.57
N VAL A 550 23.74 0.81 11.25
CA VAL A 550 25.00 0.24 10.76
C VAL A 550 25.81 -0.23 11.97
N SER A 551 26.64 -1.26 11.79
CA SER A 551 27.59 -1.65 12.83
C SER A 551 28.96 -2.01 12.28
N PRO A 552 30.01 -1.85 13.11
CA PRO A 552 31.33 -2.39 12.81
C PRO A 552 31.27 -3.92 12.71
N LEU A 553 32.00 -4.47 11.75
CA LEU A 553 32.24 -5.90 11.62
C LEU A 553 33.75 -6.11 11.51
N ASN A 554 34.29 -7.08 12.25
CA ASN A 554 35.67 -7.50 12.05
C ASN A 554 35.81 -8.35 10.77
N SER A 555 37.05 -8.62 10.34
CA SER A 555 37.32 -9.35 9.09
C SER A 555 36.66 -10.72 9.02
N MET A 556 36.56 -11.44 10.16
CA MET A 556 35.90 -12.75 10.21
C MET A 556 34.38 -12.63 10.04
N GLN A 557 33.74 -11.69 10.75
CA GLN A 557 32.30 -11.45 10.65
C GLN A 557 31.92 -10.96 9.25
N LEU A 558 32.74 -10.09 8.66
CA LEU A 558 32.56 -9.60 7.30
C LEU A 558 32.67 -10.75 6.27
N ALA A 559 33.65 -11.64 6.42
CA ALA A 559 33.78 -12.82 5.57
C ALA A 559 32.56 -13.76 5.69
N LYS A 560 32.05 -13.96 6.91
CA LYS A 560 30.83 -14.75 7.16
C LYS A 560 29.60 -14.11 6.53
N LEU A 561 29.42 -12.80 6.68
CA LEU A 561 28.31 -12.06 6.06
C LEU A 561 28.33 -12.23 4.54
N ARG A 562 29.50 -12.02 3.91
CA ARG A 562 29.66 -12.18 2.46
C ARG A 562 29.43 -13.62 2.01
N LYS A 563 29.81 -14.61 2.85
CA LYS A 563 29.49 -16.01 2.60
C LYS A 563 27.99 -16.27 2.66
N LEU A 564 27.29 -15.76 3.68
CA LEU A 564 25.83 -15.87 3.82
C LEU A 564 25.13 -15.25 2.61
N VAL A 565 25.48 -14.02 2.23
CA VAL A 565 24.94 -13.33 1.04
C VAL A 565 25.12 -14.16 -0.23
N LYS A 566 26.23 -14.92 -0.36
CA LYS A 566 26.48 -15.78 -1.52
C LYS A 566 25.77 -17.13 -1.48
N THR A 567 25.40 -17.62 -0.30
CA THR A 567 25.00 -19.03 -0.10
C THR A 567 23.57 -19.21 0.41
N ASP A 568 22.96 -18.15 0.95
CA ASP A 568 21.60 -18.14 1.48
C ASP A 568 20.72 -17.18 0.66
N ALA A 569 19.60 -17.68 0.16
CA ALA A 569 18.73 -16.93 -0.76
C ALA A 569 18.06 -15.71 -0.09
N GLU A 570 17.71 -15.79 1.20
CA GLU A 570 17.15 -14.62 1.91
C GLU A 570 18.22 -13.56 2.12
N ALA A 571 19.44 -13.97 2.48
CA ALA A 571 20.57 -13.04 2.62
C ALA A 571 20.93 -12.37 1.29
N ALA A 572 20.88 -13.11 0.18
CA ALA A 572 21.09 -12.59 -1.17
C ALA A 572 20.03 -11.54 -1.54
N ALA A 573 18.75 -11.82 -1.27
CA ALA A 573 17.66 -10.88 -1.57
C ALA A 573 17.78 -9.57 -0.78
N LEU A 574 18.17 -9.63 0.50
CA LEU A 574 18.46 -8.43 1.29
C LEU A 574 19.61 -7.62 0.70
N ALA A 575 20.67 -8.28 0.27
CA ALA A 575 21.82 -7.63 -0.35
C ALA A 575 21.49 -7.01 -1.71
N GLU A 576 20.66 -7.66 -2.53
CA GLU A 576 20.22 -7.15 -3.83
C GLU A 576 19.38 -5.86 -3.68
N SER A 577 18.49 -5.82 -2.68
CA SER A 577 17.74 -4.61 -2.36
C SER A 577 18.69 -3.45 -2.00
N ILE A 578 19.70 -3.71 -1.17
CA ILE A 578 20.70 -2.70 -0.78
C ILE A 578 21.55 -2.28 -1.97
N GLN A 579 21.89 -3.20 -2.87
CA GLN A 579 22.65 -2.91 -4.08
C GLN A 579 21.88 -1.96 -5.01
N LYS A 580 20.57 -2.18 -5.18
CA LYS A 580 19.72 -1.28 -5.97
C LYS A 580 19.74 0.15 -5.41
N ASP A 581 19.62 0.29 -4.09
CA ASP A 581 19.65 1.60 -3.43
C ASP A 581 21.04 2.25 -3.54
N ALA A 582 22.11 1.45 -3.41
CA ALA A 582 23.49 1.93 -3.48
C ALA A 582 23.90 2.38 -4.89
N ALA A 583 23.33 1.78 -5.95
CA ALA A 583 23.71 2.09 -7.34
C ALA A 583 23.58 3.58 -7.69
N ALA A 584 22.57 4.26 -7.15
CA ALA A 584 22.36 5.70 -7.35
C ALA A 584 23.27 6.59 -6.48
N LEU A 585 23.93 6.02 -5.47
CA LEU A 585 24.75 6.75 -4.50
C LEU A 585 26.25 6.64 -4.78
N ILE A 586 26.68 5.63 -5.54
CA ILE A 586 28.08 5.47 -5.94
C ILE A 586 28.50 6.69 -6.77
N GLY A 587 29.55 7.38 -6.33
CA GLY A 587 30.06 8.61 -6.94
C GLY A 587 29.46 9.91 -6.39
N VAL A 588 28.55 9.86 -5.41
CA VAL A 588 27.97 11.08 -4.81
C VAL A 588 29.03 11.92 -4.09
N ALA A 589 28.93 13.25 -4.26
CA ALA A 589 29.85 14.20 -3.65
C ALA A 589 29.55 14.44 -2.15
N PRO A 590 30.56 14.76 -1.31
CA PRO A 590 30.35 15.16 0.07
C PRO A 590 29.59 16.49 0.16
N ARG A 591 28.65 16.59 1.10
CA ARG A 591 27.84 17.79 1.39
C ARG A 591 27.95 18.19 2.87
N PRO A 592 29.17 18.42 3.38
CA PRO A 592 29.37 18.64 4.80
C PRO A 592 28.95 20.05 5.23
N ILE A 593 28.70 20.22 6.53
CA ILE A 593 28.50 21.53 7.17
C ILE A 593 29.43 21.66 8.38
N ALA A 594 29.97 22.86 8.59
CA ALA A 594 30.97 23.09 9.64
C ALA A 594 30.39 23.02 11.06
N VAL A 595 29.09 23.33 11.20
CA VAL A 595 28.38 23.39 12.48
C VAL A 595 27.03 22.69 12.35
N ILE A 596 26.71 21.84 13.32
CA ILE A 596 25.41 21.16 13.44
C ILE A 596 24.63 21.81 14.57
N GLN A 597 23.40 22.20 14.28
CA GLN A 597 22.46 22.77 15.23
C GLN A 597 21.23 21.87 15.29
N TYR A 598 21.29 20.78 16.07
CA TYR A 598 20.19 19.81 16.17
C TYR A 598 19.67 19.67 17.62
N GLU A 599 20.59 19.53 18.57
CA GLU A 599 20.25 19.40 20.00
C GLU A 599 19.54 20.64 20.56
N GLY A 600 18.59 20.44 21.47
CA GLY A 600 17.88 21.53 22.16
C GLY A 600 16.82 22.29 21.36
N LEU A 601 16.79 22.13 20.04
CA LEU A 601 15.86 22.81 19.13
C LEU A 601 14.61 21.97 18.88
N VAL A 602 13.45 22.62 18.74
CA VAL A 602 12.23 21.96 18.24
C VAL A 602 12.42 21.59 16.77
N ASN A 603 11.71 20.58 16.26
CA ASN A 603 11.93 20.08 14.90
C ASN A 603 11.82 21.23 13.87
N THR A 604 10.84 22.09 14.09
CA THR A 604 10.46 23.27 13.30
C THR A 604 11.53 24.38 13.23
N ASP A 605 12.64 24.29 13.96
CA ASP A 605 13.66 25.34 14.00
C ASP A 605 14.43 25.39 12.66
N PRO A 606 14.54 26.56 12.00
CA PRO A 606 15.23 26.66 10.70
C PRO A 606 16.66 26.14 10.70
N ASN A 607 17.41 26.33 11.79
CA ASN A 607 18.78 25.84 11.90
C ASN A 607 18.82 24.31 12.00
N ARG A 608 17.83 23.73 12.68
CA ARG A 608 17.68 22.28 12.77
C ARG A 608 17.26 21.66 11.43
N ILE A 609 16.34 22.29 10.73
CA ILE A 609 15.92 21.87 9.38
C ILE A 609 17.12 21.85 8.44
N LYS A 610 17.85 22.97 8.35
CA LYS A 610 19.08 23.07 7.54
C LYS A 610 20.11 22.02 7.95
N THR A 611 20.30 21.81 9.24
CA THR A 611 21.20 20.77 9.75
C THR A 611 20.80 19.36 9.27
N VAL A 612 19.49 19.06 9.26
CA VAL A 612 18.98 17.75 8.82
C VAL A 612 19.19 17.51 7.33
N GLU A 613 19.05 18.53 6.49
CA GLU A 613 19.33 18.43 5.05
C GLU A 613 20.75 17.90 4.78
N HIS A 614 21.73 18.40 5.53
CA HIS A 614 23.11 17.90 5.45
C HIS A 614 23.26 16.52 6.10
N LEU A 615 22.66 16.31 7.28
CA LEU A 615 22.74 15.02 7.99
C LEU A 615 22.12 13.84 7.23
N ASN A 616 21.21 14.08 6.28
CA ASN A 616 20.68 13.03 5.42
C ASN A 616 21.79 12.27 4.65
N GLN A 617 22.96 12.87 4.47
CA GLN A 617 24.13 12.16 3.93
C GLN A 617 24.59 10.98 4.80
N MET A 618 24.29 10.97 6.10
CA MET A 618 24.55 9.82 6.98
C MET A 618 23.68 8.61 6.63
N THR A 619 22.48 8.83 6.08
CA THR A 619 21.61 7.76 5.54
C THR A 619 22.21 7.16 4.28
N GLU A 620 22.73 8.01 3.38
CA GLU A 620 23.43 7.57 2.18
C GLU A 620 24.69 6.76 2.52
N ILE A 621 25.50 7.26 3.48
CA ILE A 621 26.67 6.56 4.00
C ILE A 621 26.30 5.20 4.58
N ALA A 622 25.17 5.10 5.30
CA ALA A 622 24.72 3.84 5.84
C ALA A 622 24.36 2.81 4.75
N VAL A 623 23.64 3.23 3.71
CA VAL A 623 23.32 2.36 2.55
C VAL A 623 24.60 1.89 1.86
N LEU A 624 25.49 2.82 1.54
CA LEU A 624 26.80 2.52 0.93
C LEU A 624 27.62 1.58 1.83
N MET A 625 27.61 1.79 3.15
CA MET A 625 28.34 0.93 4.09
C MET A 625 27.79 -0.49 4.10
N ARG A 626 26.46 -0.68 4.13
CA ARG A 626 25.85 -2.02 4.05
C ARG A 626 26.13 -2.69 2.71
N HIS A 627 26.09 -1.94 1.61
CA HIS A 627 26.45 -2.44 0.29
C HIS A 627 27.91 -2.92 0.28
N TRP A 628 28.85 -2.09 0.78
CA TRP A 628 30.26 -2.48 0.88
C TRP A 628 30.48 -3.69 1.80
N GLN A 629 29.73 -3.79 2.90
CA GLN A 629 29.76 -4.96 3.77
C GLN A 629 29.34 -6.23 3.00
N ALA A 630 28.27 -6.14 2.22
CA ALA A 630 27.71 -7.24 1.42
C ALA A 630 28.63 -7.68 0.26
N THR A 631 29.27 -6.73 -0.43
CA THR A 631 29.92 -6.99 -1.73
C THR A 631 31.44 -6.78 -1.72
N GLY A 632 31.93 -5.84 -0.92
CA GLY A 632 33.31 -5.34 -1.02
C GLY A 632 33.56 -4.47 -2.26
N ASP A 633 32.49 -3.92 -2.86
CA ASP A 633 32.58 -3.12 -4.07
C ASP A 633 33.55 -1.93 -3.94
N ARG A 634 34.39 -1.76 -4.98
CA ARG A 634 35.45 -0.73 -5.01
C ARG A 634 34.89 0.67 -5.18
N GLY A 635 33.88 0.87 -6.04
CA GLY A 635 33.29 2.19 -6.26
C GLY A 635 32.59 2.72 -5.01
N THR A 636 31.93 1.82 -4.28
CA THR A 636 31.33 2.10 -2.97
C THR A 636 32.39 2.48 -1.94
N ALA A 637 33.49 1.73 -1.85
CA ALA A 637 34.59 2.05 -0.95
C ALA A 637 35.19 3.43 -1.26
N GLU A 638 35.41 3.74 -2.53
CA GLU A 638 35.93 5.04 -2.97
C GLU A 638 34.98 6.18 -2.62
N THR A 639 33.68 6.00 -2.89
CA THR A 639 32.64 6.98 -2.53
C THR A 639 32.63 7.21 -1.02
N LEU A 640 32.63 6.14 -0.21
CA LEU A 640 32.69 6.25 1.25
C LEU A 640 33.93 7.01 1.71
N ARG A 641 35.12 6.76 1.14
CA ARG A 641 36.34 7.51 1.49
C ARG A 641 36.18 9.01 1.23
N ASN A 642 35.64 9.39 0.07
CA ASN A 642 35.41 10.79 -0.28
C ASN A 642 34.43 11.47 0.69
N LEU A 643 33.35 10.77 1.07
CA LEU A 643 32.37 11.26 2.03
C LEU A 643 32.98 11.42 3.43
N ILE A 644 33.72 10.42 3.91
CA ILE A 644 34.40 10.44 5.22
C ILE A 644 35.36 11.62 5.29
N PHE A 645 36.24 11.76 4.29
CA PHE A 645 37.23 12.83 4.27
C PHE A 645 36.55 14.20 4.22
N GLY A 646 35.57 14.41 3.32
CA GLY A 646 34.86 15.68 3.20
C GLY A 646 34.19 16.14 4.50
N TRP A 647 33.55 15.23 5.24
CA TRP A 647 32.96 15.54 6.54
C TRP A 647 33.99 15.81 7.63
N ALA A 648 34.99 14.94 7.77
CA ALA A 648 36.04 15.11 8.78
C ALA A 648 36.84 16.41 8.58
N SER A 649 37.01 16.85 7.34
CA SER A 649 37.69 18.11 7.01
C SER A 649 36.87 19.38 7.22
N THR A 650 35.55 19.25 7.37
CA THR A 650 34.66 20.42 7.44
C THR A 650 34.05 20.58 8.82
N TYR A 651 33.51 19.51 9.40
CA TYR A 651 32.79 19.58 10.67
C TYR A 651 33.75 19.72 11.85
N LYS A 652 33.48 20.68 12.74
CA LYS A 652 34.27 20.90 13.96
C LYS A 652 33.55 20.31 15.18
N PRO A 653 34.10 19.28 15.86
CA PRO A 653 33.54 18.74 17.09
C PRO A 653 33.39 19.82 18.18
N THR A 654 32.29 19.73 18.93
CA THR A 654 31.92 20.70 19.99
C THR A 654 31.68 20.05 21.36
N GLY A 655 31.69 18.72 21.44
CA GLY A 655 31.37 17.94 22.63
C GLY A 655 29.87 17.75 22.84
N ASN A 656 29.04 18.11 21.84
CA ASN A 656 27.61 17.89 21.92
C ASN A 656 27.27 16.43 21.56
N ASP A 657 26.96 15.65 22.60
CA ASP A 657 26.72 14.21 22.51
C ASP A 657 25.60 13.83 21.53
N VAL A 658 24.59 14.69 21.34
CA VAL A 658 23.46 14.40 20.46
C VAL A 658 23.80 14.68 19.00
N ASN A 659 24.48 15.81 18.75
CA ASN A 659 24.92 16.22 17.42
C ASN A 659 26.00 15.26 16.89
N GLU A 660 27.00 14.96 17.70
CA GLU A 660 28.13 14.13 17.26
C GLU A 660 27.73 12.66 17.08
N ASN A 661 26.74 12.18 17.84
CA ASN A 661 26.17 10.85 17.62
C ASN A 661 25.60 10.65 16.21
N LYS A 662 25.21 11.73 15.52
CA LYS A 662 24.65 11.65 14.17
C LYS A 662 25.69 11.14 13.16
N PHE A 663 26.98 11.31 13.44
CA PHE A 663 28.08 10.80 12.63
C PHE A 663 28.40 9.33 12.86
N HIS A 664 27.58 8.59 13.63
CA HIS A 664 27.82 7.16 13.86
C HIS A 664 28.06 6.37 12.56
N PRO A 665 27.28 6.55 11.47
CA PRO A 665 27.57 5.84 10.23
C PRO A 665 28.91 6.21 9.59
N LEU A 666 29.31 7.48 9.68
CA LEU A 666 30.60 7.96 9.22
C LEU A 666 31.77 7.31 10.00
N LEU A 667 31.64 7.24 11.33
CA LEU A 667 32.65 6.63 12.21
C LEU A 667 32.77 5.12 11.98
N VAL A 668 31.65 4.42 11.79
CA VAL A 668 31.64 2.99 11.44
C VAL A 668 32.29 2.75 10.08
N ALA A 669 31.97 3.58 9.07
CA ALA A 669 32.57 3.47 7.75
C ALA A 669 34.08 3.75 7.79
N TYR A 670 34.53 4.77 8.53
CA TYR A 670 35.96 5.04 8.70
C TYR A 670 36.68 3.91 9.41
N LEU A 671 36.11 3.36 10.50
CA LEU A 671 36.69 2.22 11.20
C LEU A 671 36.93 1.03 10.25
N ALA A 672 35.99 0.76 9.35
CA ALA A 672 36.09 -0.35 8.40
C ALA A 672 37.05 -0.09 7.23
N LEU A 673 37.19 1.16 6.80
CA LEU A 673 37.98 1.55 5.62
C LEU A 673 39.31 2.21 5.97
N ARG A 674 39.65 2.38 7.25
CA ARG A 674 40.80 3.15 7.75
C ARG A 674 42.10 2.86 7.01
N ASP A 675 42.38 1.59 6.76
CA ASP A 675 43.64 1.17 6.13
C ASP A 675 43.70 1.45 4.62
N SER A 676 42.57 1.83 4.02
CA SER A 676 42.48 2.20 2.60
C SER A 676 42.67 3.70 2.32
N PHE A 677 42.86 4.53 3.36
CA PHE A 677 43.21 5.95 3.22
C PHE A 677 44.73 6.12 3.15
N ASP A 678 45.19 7.15 2.43
CA ASP A 678 46.60 7.55 2.50
C ASP A 678 46.95 8.11 3.89
N ASP A 679 48.26 8.26 4.16
CA ASP A 679 48.75 8.65 5.48
C ASP A 679 48.31 10.07 5.89
N ASP A 680 48.18 11.00 4.96
CA ASP A 680 47.77 12.38 5.23
C ASP A 680 46.28 12.45 5.58
N GLN A 681 45.44 11.84 4.76
CA GLN A 681 44.01 11.71 5.01
C GLN A 681 43.74 11.01 6.33
N ARG A 682 44.45 9.90 6.59
CA ARG A 682 44.33 9.13 7.83
C ARG A 682 44.77 9.93 9.06
N ARG A 683 45.88 10.66 8.98
CA ARG A 683 46.32 11.57 10.06
C ARG A 683 45.26 12.63 10.35
N HIS A 684 44.69 13.22 9.31
CA HIS A 684 43.68 14.26 9.41
C HIS A 684 42.39 13.74 10.06
N ILE A 685 41.85 12.62 9.58
CA ILE A 685 40.62 12.02 10.14
C ILE A 685 40.88 11.52 11.57
N ASN A 686 42.05 10.94 11.86
CA ASN A 686 42.40 10.53 13.24
C ASN A 686 42.48 11.74 14.19
N ALA A 687 42.96 12.90 13.74
CA ALA A 687 42.94 14.12 14.55
C ALA A 687 41.51 14.58 14.86
N TRP A 688 40.61 14.52 13.87
CA TRP A 688 39.19 14.82 14.05
C TRP A 688 38.51 13.86 15.03
N VAL A 689 38.73 12.55 14.90
CA VAL A 689 38.20 11.54 15.83
C VAL A 689 38.79 11.69 17.24
N ARG A 690 40.07 12.07 17.35
CA ARG A 690 40.71 12.36 18.64
C ARG A 690 40.02 13.51 19.36
N GLN A 691 39.71 14.58 18.64
CA GLN A 691 38.99 15.73 19.21
C GLN A 691 37.61 15.33 19.76
N ILE A 692 36.86 14.49 19.04
CA ILE A 692 35.58 13.93 19.53
C ILE A 692 35.78 13.18 20.85
N GLY A 693 36.78 12.28 20.90
CA GLY A 693 37.05 11.49 22.10
C GLY A 693 37.49 12.33 23.30
N GLU A 694 38.38 13.31 23.10
CA GLU A 694 38.87 14.23 24.15
C GLU A 694 37.73 15.08 24.73
N LEU A 695 36.75 15.49 23.92
CA LEU A 695 35.59 16.24 24.39
C LEU A 695 34.61 15.37 25.20
N HIS A 696 34.55 14.07 24.94
CA HIS A 696 33.61 13.15 25.60
C HIS A 696 34.21 12.35 26.77
N GLU A 697 35.53 12.20 26.85
CA GLU A 697 36.22 11.50 27.94
C GLU A 697 35.86 12.05 29.33
N PRO A 698 35.95 13.38 29.60
CA PRO A 698 35.58 13.92 30.90
C PRO A 698 34.11 13.68 31.26
N VAL A 699 33.22 13.69 30.26
CA VAL A 699 31.79 13.42 30.44
C VAL A 699 31.59 11.98 30.91
N VAL A 700 32.26 11.02 30.26
CA VAL A 700 32.15 9.59 30.62
C VAL A 700 32.73 9.33 32.02
N ALA A 701 33.86 9.95 32.35
CA ALA A 701 34.56 9.78 33.62
C ALA A 701 33.79 10.38 34.82
N ASN A 702 33.26 11.60 34.66
CA ASN A 702 32.89 12.44 35.81
C ASN A 702 31.39 12.71 35.94
N SER A 703 30.55 12.40 34.92
CA SER A 703 29.13 12.76 35.00
C SER A 703 28.37 12.08 36.14
N GLU A 704 27.64 12.89 36.90
CA GLU A 704 26.66 12.43 37.88
C GLU A 704 25.28 12.19 37.27
N HIS A 705 24.94 12.95 36.23
CA HIS A 705 23.68 12.86 35.49
C HIS A 705 23.77 11.82 34.38
N VAL A 706 23.53 10.56 34.74
CA VAL A 706 23.56 9.44 33.78
C VAL A 706 22.17 9.23 33.18
N THR A 707 22.01 9.58 31.90
CA THR A 707 20.77 9.54 31.10
C THR A 707 21.06 9.02 29.69
N ASN A 708 20.08 9.05 28.78
CA ASN A 708 20.30 8.72 27.37
C ASN A 708 21.38 9.60 26.69
N ARG A 709 21.65 10.82 27.17
CA ARG A 709 22.75 11.66 26.67
C ARG A 709 24.11 11.11 27.07
N TYR A 710 24.23 10.64 28.31
CA TYR A 710 25.45 9.99 28.79
C TYR A 710 25.80 8.76 27.96
N SER A 711 24.82 7.90 27.65
CA SER A 711 25.10 6.68 26.86
C SER A 711 25.58 7.00 25.43
N LYS A 712 25.21 8.16 24.87
CA LYS A 712 25.75 8.66 23.60
C LYS A 712 27.21 9.07 23.69
N SER A 713 27.60 9.78 24.75
CA SER A 713 29.01 10.11 25.02
C SER A 713 29.86 8.86 25.20
N VAL A 714 29.33 7.85 25.90
CA VAL A 714 30.00 6.55 26.06
C VAL A 714 30.25 5.90 24.70
N ARG A 715 29.27 5.92 23.78
CA ARG A 715 29.46 5.40 22.42
C ARG A 715 30.49 6.18 21.61
N LEU A 716 30.47 7.50 21.68
CA LEU A 716 31.45 8.34 20.96
C LEU A 716 32.87 8.08 21.45
N LEU A 717 33.07 8.00 22.77
CA LEU A 717 34.37 7.66 23.36
C LEU A 717 34.83 6.25 22.95
N ALA A 718 33.93 5.26 22.97
CA ALA A 718 34.25 3.90 22.56
C ALA A 718 34.64 3.83 21.07
N MET A 719 33.87 4.46 20.19
CA MET A 719 34.17 4.50 18.75
C MET A 719 35.51 5.20 18.49
N ALA A 720 35.79 6.31 19.18
CA ALA A 720 37.07 6.99 19.08
C ALA A 720 38.22 6.11 19.59
N GLY A 721 38.02 5.40 20.70
CA GLY A 721 38.97 4.43 21.25
C GLY A 721 39.28 3.30 20.26
N LEU A 722 38.26 2.72 19.62
CA LEU A 722 38.42 1.67 18.61
C LEU A 722 39.17 2.17 17.37
N ILE A 723 38.80 3.35 16.85
CA ILE A 723 39.42 3.93 15.65
C ILE A 723 40.89 4.30 15.89
N LEU A 724 41.19 4.87 17.06
CA LEU A 724 42.53 5.33 17.42
C LEU A 724 43.38 4.26 18.09
N GLN A 725 42.81 3.08 18.34
CA GLN A 725 43.46 1.98 19.07
C GLN A 725 43.91 2.42 20.48
N ARG A 726 43.03 3.12 21.19
CA ARG A 726 43.23 3.57 22.59
C ARG A 726 42.50 2.67 23.58
N ASP A 727 43.23 1.74 24.16
CA ASP A 727 42.72 0.79 25.16
C ASP A 727 42.16 1.46 26.41
N ASP A 728 42.73 2.59 26.80
CA ASP A 728 42.30 3.33 27.98
C ASP A 728 40.92 3.98 27.77
N TRP A 729 40.66 4.53 26.59
CA TRP A 729 39.32 5.01 26.20
C TRP A 729 38.31 3.88 26.06
N ALA A 730 38.71 2.72 25.51
CA ALA A 730 37.85 1.54 25.45
C ALA A 730 37.47 1.04 26.85
N LYS A 731 38.43 0.97 27.78
CA LYS A 731 38.20 0.62 29.20
C LYS A 731 37.30 1.65 29.89
N ALA A 732 37.53 2.94 29.67
CA ALA A 732 36.71 4.01 30.22
C ALA A 732 35.26 3.92 29.72
N ALA A 733 35.04 3.63 28.44
CA ALA A 733 33.71 3.43 27.88
C ALA A 733 33.01 2.19 28.45
N ASN A 734 33.70 1.06 28.62
CA ASN A 734 33.15 -0.14 29.26
C ASN A 734 32.71 0.13 30.70
N GLU A 735 33.53 0.84 31.49
CA GLU A 735 33.11 1.29 32.82
C GLU A 735 31.98 2.32 32.78
N GLY A 736 31.92 3.13 31.73
CA GLY A 736 30.79 3.99 31.43
C GLY A 736 29.49 3.21 31.25
N VAL A 737 29.50 2.11 30.49
CA VAL A 737 28.32 1.22 30.36
C VAL A 737 27.90 0.66 31.72
N LYS A 738 28.84 0.15 32.52
CA LYS A 738 28.52 -0.34 33.88
C LYS A 738 27.98 0.78 34.78
N ARG A 739 28.50 2.01 34.65
CA ARG A 739 27.98 3.18 35.37
C ARG A 739 26.56 3.51 34.93
N PHE A 740 26.26 3.45 33.64
CA PHE A 740 24.91 3.62 33.10
C PHE A 740 23.94 2.58 33.67
N VAL A 741 24.32 1.30 33.66
CA VAL A 741 23.50 0.24 34.27
C VAL A 741 23.25 0.50 35.75
N ARG A 742 24.27 0.90 36.53
CA ARG A 742 24.16 1.19 37.97
C ARG A 742 23.26 2.39 38.30
N LYS A 743 23.33 3.45 37.50
CA LYS A 743 22.70 4.74 37.81
C LYS A 743 21.38 4.98 37.08
N SER A 744 21.10 4.25 35.99
CA SER A 744 19.99 4.57 35.09
C SER A 744 19.05 3.41 34.80
N LEU A 745 19.37 2.17 35.18
CA LEU A 745 18.48 1.02 35.01
C LEU A 745 18.01 0.50 36.37
N TYR A 746 16.73 0.16 36.46
CA TYR A 746 16.10 -0.28 37.70
C TYR A 746 15.89 -1.82 37.71
N PRO A 747 15.73 -2.43 38.90
CA PRO A 747 15.53 -3.87 39.02
C PRO A 747 14.28 -4.43 38.30
N ASP A 748 13.26 -3.59 38.08
CA ASP A 748 12.05 -3.93 37.32
C ASP A 748 12.25 -3.90 35.79
N GLY A 749 13.44 -3.50 35.32
CA GLY A 749 13.77 -3.33 33.90
C GLY A 749 13.40 -1.95 33.33
N SER A 750 12.74 -1.07 34.08
CA SER A 750 12.53 0.30 33.63
C SER A 750 13.84 1.10 33.65
N SER A 751 13.88 2.22 32.91
CA SER A 751 15.02 3.16 32.95
C SER A 751 14.67 4.48 33.61
N ARG A 752 15.71 5.21 34.01
CA ARG A 752 15.62 6.57 34.50
C ARG A 752 14.97 7.51 33.48
N ASP A 753 15.26 7.34 32.19
CA ASP A 753 14.61 8.12 31.13
C ASP A 753 13.11 7.84 31.05
N LEU A 754 12.67 6.57 31.21
CA LEU A 754 11.23 6.27 31.29
C LEU A 754 10.58 7.02 32.46
N LYS A 755 11.18 6.97 33.66
CA LYS A 755 10.60 7.60 34.86
C LYS A 755 10.61 9.14 34.84
N HIS A 756 11.55 9.77 34.12
CA HIS A 756 11.66 11.23 34.06
C HIS A 756 10.97 11.85 32.85
N ARG A 757 10.99 11.17 31.70
CA ARG A 757 10.40 11.65 30.44
C ARG A 757 9.02 11.07 30.17
N ASP A 758 8.63 10.03 30.91
CA ASP A 758 7.38 9.29 30.68
C ASP A 758 7.32 8.75 29.24
N SER A 759 8.40 8.08 28.81
CA SER A 759 8.53 7.60 27.43
C SER A 759 9.30 6.29 27.30
N LEU A 760 8.63 5.30 26.70
CA LEU A 760 9.24 4.04 26.27
C LEU A 760 10.15 4.23 25.05
N THR A 761 9.86 5.23 24.21
CA THR A 761 10.73 5.62 23.10
C THR A 761 12.12 6.03 23.61
N TYR A 762 12.19 6.85 24.66
CA TYR A 762 13.47 7.20 25.28
C TYR A 762 14.08 6.08 26.13
N HIS A 763 13.25 5.21 26.71
CA HIS A 763 13.74 3.98 27.32
C HIS A 763 14.54 3.17 26.31
N GLY A 764 13.97 2.83 25.15
CA GLY A 764 14.66 2.11 24.10
C GLY A 764 15.87 2.85 23.54
N SER A 765 15.74 4.16 23.27
CA SER A 765 16.87 4.98 22.79
C SER A 765 18.07 4.97 23.75
N SER A 766 17.84 4.87 25.05
CA SER A 766 18.92 4.86 26.05
C SER A 766 19.71 3.55 26.07
N LEU A 767 19.09 2.45 25.61
CA LEU A 767 19.68 1.09 25.60
C LEU A 767 20.52 0.81 24.35
N LYS A 768 20.20 1.42 23.20
CA LYS A 768 20.90 1.12 21.93
C LYS A 768 22.43 1.34 22.02
N PRO A 769 22.95 2.48 22.51
CA PRO A 769 24.40 2.68 22.59
C PRO A 769 25.14 1.62 23.43
N PRO A 770 24.76 1.32 24.69
CA PRO A 770 25.46 0.31 25.47
C PRO A 770 25.29 -1.12 24.94
N MET A 771 24.17 -1.43 24.28
CA MET A 771 23.99 -2.73 23.61
C MET A 771 24.94 -2.88 22.41
N GLU A 772 25.07 -1.84 21.58
CA GLU A 772 26.03 -1.84 20.48
C GLU A 772 27.47 -2.04 20.99
N LEU A 773 27.85 -1.36 22.08
CA LEU A 773 29.17 -1.55 22.68
C LEU A 773 29.37 -2.95 23.26
N ALA A 774 28.34 -3.51 23.89
CA ALA A 774 28.39 -4.90 24.32
C ALA A 774 28.57 -5.84 23.12
N MET A 775 27.97 -5.58 21.95
CA MET A 775 28.18 -6.42 20.77
C MET A 775 29.63 -6.38 20.29
N LEU A 776 30.25 -5.19 20.33
CA LEU A 776 31.64 -4.98 19.92
C LEU A 776 32.65 -5.61 20.87
N ALA A 777 32.29 -5.83 22.13
CA ALA A 777 33.13 -6.51 23.11
C ALA A 777 33.15 -8.05 22.94
N GLY A 778 32.43 -8.62 21.97
CA GLY A 778 32.48 -10.06 21.69
C GLY A 778 31.99 -10.92 22.86
N GLU A 779 32.80 -11.90 23.29
CA GLU A 779 32.47 -12.81 24.40
C GLU A 779 32.29 -12.07 25.74
N ASP A 780 33.13 -11.06 26.01
CA ASP A 780 32.99 -10.17 27.17
C ASP A 780 31.70 -9.31 27.09
N GLY A 781 31.19 -9.15 25.87
CA GLY A 781 29.95 -8.47 25.56
C GLY A 781 28.72 -9.10 26.18
N LEU A 782 28.61 -10.43 26.13
CA LEU A 782 27.48 -11.15 26.74
C LEU A 782 27.48 -10.98 28.27
N SER A 783 28.68 -10.99 28.86
CA SER A 783 28.87 -10.69 30.28
C SER A 783 28.40 -9.27 30.60
N LEU A 784 28.72 -8.27 29.76
CA LEU A 784 28.28 -6.89 29.96
C LEU A 784 26.75 -6.72 29.77
N TYR A 785 26.15 -7.39 28.79
CA TYR A 785 24.70 -7.38 28.55
C TYR A 785 23.90 -7.99 29.72
N SER A 786 24.42 -9.09 30.27
CA SER A 786 23.80 -9.81 31.38
C SER A 786 24.18 -9.25 32.76
N TRP A 787 25.21 -8.39 32.82
CA TRP A 787 25.71 -7.82 34.06
C TRP A 787 24.61 -7.06 34.81
N SER A 788 24.43 -7.42 36.08
CA SER A 788 23.45 -6.77 36.96
C SER A 788 24.17 -5.92 38.00
N SER A 789 23.70 -4.70 38.18
CA SER A 789 24.15 -3.85 39.29
C SER A 789 23.77 -4.46 40.65
N GLN A 790 24.36 -3.99 41.74
CA GLN A 790 23.96 -4.36 43.11
C GLN A 790 22.48 -4.09 43.40
N LYS A 791 21.86 -3.12 42.71
CA LYS A 791 20.43 -2.80 42.81
C LYS A 791 19.56 -3.66 41.89
N GLY A 792 20.15 -4.61 41.16
CA GLY A 792 19.43 -5.59 40.34
C GLY A 792 19.04 -5.13 38.93
N GLY A 793 19.37 -3.92 38.50
CA GLY A 793 19.17 -3.45 37.11
C GLY A 793 20.23 -3.96 36.16
N SER A 794 19.85 -4.30 34.92
CA SER A 794 20.73 -4.79 33.84
C SER A 794 20.20 -4.41 32.45
N LEU A 795 21.05 -4.47 31.41
CA LEU A 795 20.61 -4.26 30.02
C LEU A 795 19.60 -5.34 29.60
N LYS A 796 19.90 -6.61 29.90
CA LYS A 796 19.00 -7.73 29.60
C LYS A 796 17.58 -7.54 30.16
N LYS A 797 17.45 -7.13 31.43
CA LYS A 797 16.14 -6.88 32.03
C LYS A 797 15.40 -5.73 31.36
N SER A 798 16.12 -4.67 31.00
CA SER A 798 15.51 -3.51 30.33
C SER A 798 15.07 -3.79 28.90
N VAL A 799 15.79 -4.64 28.17
CA VAL A 799 15.31 -5.13 26.87
C VAL A 799 14.05 -5.97 27.05
N LYS A 800 14.05 -6.92 27.99
CA LYS A 800 12.87 -7.77 28.26
C LYS A 800 11.66 -6.97 28.76
N PHE A 801 11.88 -5.86 29.46
CA PHE A 801 10.83 -4.95 29.90
C PHE A 801 10.01 -4.39 28.72
N LEU A 802 10.62 -4.17 27.55
CA LEU A 802 9.95 -3.67 26.36
C LEU A 802 9.13 -4.73 25.62
N VAL A 803 9.37 -6.03 25.83
CA VAL A 803 8.78 -7.10 25.02
C VAL A 803 7.24 -7.08 25.03
N PRO A 804 6.54 -6.98 26.18
CA PRO A 804 5.08 -6.94 26.18
C PRO A 804 4.52 -5.72 25.43
N TYR A 805 5.25 -4.61 25.38
CA TYR A 805 4.84 -3.42 24.62
C TYR A 805 5.09 -3.60 23.12
N ALA A 806 6.22 -4.22 22.75
CA ALA A 806 6.56 -4.58 21.38
C ALA A 806 5.58 -5.61 20.78
N MET A 807 5.08 -6.54 21.59
CA MET A 807 4.10 -7.55 21.18
C MET A 807 2.64 -7.04 21.24
N GLY A 808 2.43 -5.77 21.64
CA GLY A 808 1.09 -5.18 21.78
C GLY A 808 0.26 -5.72 22.96
N GLU A 809 0.87 -6.48 23.86
CA GLU A 809 0.23 -7.01 25.07
C GLU A 809 0.01 -5.93 26.14
N LYS A 810 0.87 -4.90 26.12
CA LYS A 810 0.77 -3.71 26.98
C LYS A 810 0.82 -2.44 26.15
N THR A 811 0.13 -1.42 26.63
CA THR A 811 0.16 -0.06 26.07
C THR A 811 0.74 0.91 27.10
N HIS A 812 1.40 1.96 26.63
CA HIS A 812 1.87 3.06 27.49
C HIS A 812 1.54 4.39 26.82
N ALA A 813 0.90 5.29 27.55
CA ALA A 813 0.64 6.65 27.10
C ALA A 813 1.88 7.50 27.40
N GLU A 814 2.57 7.95 26.37
CA GLU A 814 3.81 8.72 26.49
C GLU A 814 3.54 10.20 26.79
N TRP A 815 4.53 10.84 27.42
CA TRP A 815 4.65 12.27 27.66
C TRP A 815 3.60 12.89 28.59
N VAL A 816 2.74 12.10 29.21
CA VAL A 816 1.69 12.59 30.12
C VAL A 816 2.31 13.33 31.30
N ASN A 817 3.40 12.77 31.85
CA ASN A 817 4.09 13.27 33.03
C ASN A 817 5.52 13.71 32.73
N THR A 818 5.84 14.03 31.46
CA THR A 818 7.21 14.40 31.10
C THR A 818 7.68 15.64 31.88
N LYS A 819 8.85 15.53 32.51
CA LYS A 819 9.48 16.63 33.26
C LYS A 819 10.48 17.40 32.40
N VAL A 820 10.64 17.04 31.13
CA VAL A 820 11.66 17.62 30.26
C VAL A 820 11.07 18.76 29.44
N ASP A 821 11.67 19.95 29.59
CA ASP A 821 11.25 21.17 28.89
C ASP A 821 11.19 21.02 27.36
N LEU A 822 12.22 20.44 26.75
CA LEU A 822 12.25 20.23 25.30
C LEU A 822 11.10 19.36 24.79
N ASP A 823 10.71 18.32 25.54
CA ASP A 823 9.60 17.44 25.15
C ASP A 823 8.27 18.20 25.24
N ARG A 824 8.09 19.04 26.27
CA ARG A 824 6.93 19.95 26.40
C ARG A 824 6.91 21.02 25.31
N ARG A 825 8.06 21.60 24.95
CA ARG A 825 8.17 22.57 23.83
C ARG A 825 7.83 21.94 22.49
N ARG A 826 8.24 20.69 22.26
CA ARG A 826 7.89 19.93 21.03
C ARG A 826 6.40 19.62 20.97
N ALA A 827 5.80 19.23 22.09
CA ALA A 827 4.36 19.05 22.20
C ALA A 827 3.61 20.38 21.93
N ALA A 828 4.05 21.48 22.55
CA ALA A 828 3.48 22.81 22.35
C ALA A 828 3.64 23.33 20.91
N ALA A 829 4.69 22.91 20.21
CA ALA A 829 4.90 23.18 18.78
C ALA A 829 3.98 22.36 17.85
N GLY A 830 3.10 21.51 18.39
CA GLY A 830 2.15 20.71 17.61
C GLY A 830 2.72 19.38 17.08
N ILE A 831 3.93 18.99 17.48
CA ILE A 831 4.58 17.78 16.96
C ILE A 831 3.91 16.54 17.57
N GLU A 832 3.13 15.82 16.75
CA GLU A 832 2.27 14.70 17.16
C GLU A 832 3.04 13.61 17.93
N LYS A 833 4.29 13.30 17.54
CA LYS A 833 5.16 12.33 18.22
C LYS A 833 5.34 12.62 19.72
N TYR A 834 5.31 13.89 20.12
CA TYR A 834 5.51 14.35 21.50
C TYR A 834 4.20 14.72 22.19
N ARG A 835 3.03 14.47 21.57
CA ARG A 835 1.74 14.79 22.17
C ARG A 835 1.52 13.98 23.43
N ALA A 836 1.26 14.67 24.54
CA ALA A 836 0.88 14.04 25.80
C ALA A 836 -0.31 13.08 25.60
N GLY A 837 -0.15 11.84 26.06
CA GLY A 837 -1.15 10.79 25.93
C GLY A 837 -1.07 9.97 24.63
N ARG A 838 -0.11 10.25 23.72
CA ARG A 838 0.16 9.39 22.56
C ARG A 838 0.53 7.99 23.04
N LEU A 839 -0.09 6.95 22.50
CA LEU A 839 0.32 5.58 22.79
C LEU A 839 1.69 5.27 22.16
N PHE A 840 2.55 4.59 22.92
CA PHE A 840 3.81 4.04 22.42
C PHE A 840 3.56 3.17 21.19
N ASP A 841 4.35 3.40 20.15
CA ASP A 841 4.30 2.61 18.92
C ASP A 841 5.20 1.38 19.08
N PRO A 842 4.66 0.15 18.99
CA PRO A 842 5.46 -1.07 19.09
C PRO A 842 6.67 -1.09 18.14
N GLU A 843 6.59 -0.46 16.96
CA GLU A 843 7.71 -0.41 16.02
C GLU A 843 8.90 0.41 16.55
N ASP A 844 8.70 1.35 17.48
CA ASP A 844 9.80 2.09 18.13
C ASP A 844 10.72 1.15 18.94
N ALA A 845 10.24 -0.05 19.30
CA ALA A 845 11.03 -1.09 19.95
C ALA A 845 11.91 -1.90 18.98
N LEU A 846 11.65 -1.87 17.66
CA LEU A 846 12.28 -2.74 16.67
C LEU A 846 13.80 -2.75 16.81
N GLY A 847 14.43 -1.57 16.76
CA GLY A 847 15.89 -1.49 16.86
C GLY A 847 16.44 -2.10 18.15
N VAL A 848 15.75 -1.93 19.28
CA VAL A 848 16.20 -2.54 20.56
C VAL A 848 16.07 -4.07 20.51
N MET A 849 15.00 -4.59 19.92
CA MET A 849 14.80 -6.04 19.75
C MET A 849 15.82 -6.62 18.78
N GLU A 850 16.17 -5.89 17.71
CA GLU A 850 17.22 -6.28 16.78
C GLU A 850 18.59 -6.34 17.46
N TYR A 851 19.00 -5.30 18.21
CA TYR A 851 20.23 -5.35 19.01
C TYR A 851 20.17 -6.45 20.09
N GLY A 852 19.01 -6.67 20.70
CA GLY A 852 18.80 -7.66 21.75
C GLY A 852 18.90 -9.09 21.24
N SER A 853 18.43 -9.34 20.01
CA SER A 853 18.46 -10.67 19.37
C SER A 853 19.87 -11.20 19.16
N TYR A 854 20.89 -10.32 19.15
CA TYR A 854 22.28 -10.74 19.17
C TYR A 854 22.68 -11.46 20.47
N PHE A 855 22.06 -11.13 21.61
CA PHE A 855 22.40 -11.74 22.89
C PHE A 855 21.39 -12.78 23.36
N ASP A 856 20.14 -12.63 22.92
CA ASP A 856 19.01 -13.46 23.33
C ASP A 856 18.23 -13.85 22.05
N PRO A 857 18.57 -15.00 21.43
CA PRO A 857 17.95 -15.45 20.18
C PRO A 857 16.43 -15.55 20.25
N ASP A 858 15.87 -15.74 21.45
CA ASP A 858 14.42 -15.75 21.64
C ASP A 858 13.82 -14.43 21.16
N LEU A 859 14.49 -13.29 21.28
CA LEU A 859 13.96 -11.99 20.82
C LEU A 859 13.74 -11.91 19.29
N LEU A 860 14.26 -12.86 18.50
CA LEU A 860 14.01 -12.90 17.06
C LEU A 860 12.52 -13.08 16.75
N HIS A 861 11.74 -13.77 17.59
CA HIS A 861 10.28 -13.87 17.39
C HIS A 861 9.60 -12.50 17.50
N VAL A 862 10.10 -11.62 18.38
CA VAL A 862 9.60 -10.25 18.53
C VAL A 862 9.94 -9.42 17.30
N VAL A 863 11.17 -9.56 16.78
CA VAL A 863 11.58 -8.88 15.53
C VAL A 863 10.72 -9.31 14.35
N ARG A 864 10.45 -10.61 14.21
CA ARG A 864 9.55 -11.18 13.19
C ARG A 864 8.13 -10.65 13.31
N HIS A 865 7.59 -10.60 14.53
CA HIS A 865 6.29 -10.03 14.80
C HIS A 865 6.21 -8.55 14.38
N LEU A 866 7.19 -7.73 14.78
CA LEU A 866 7.24 -6.30 14.46
C LEU A 866 7.42 -6.04 12.96
N THR A 867 8.16 -6.91 12.26
CA THR A 867 8.37 -6.83 10.79
C THR A 867 7.25 -7.48 9.99
N GLN A 868 6.29 -8.15 10.67
CA GLN A 868 5.13 -8.81 10.08
C GLN A 868 5.51 -9.96 9.13
N ASP A 869 6.61 -10.65 9.42
CA ASP A 869 7.17 -11.70 8.57
C ASP A 869 7.70 -12.87 9.43
N ASP A 870 6.76 -13.66 9.96
CA ASP A 870 7.02 -14.74 10.92
C ASP A 870 7.87 -15.89 10.33
N ALA A 871 7.95 -15.98 8.99
CA ALA A 871 8.67 -17.04 8.29
C ALA A 871 10.13 -16.70 8.01
N LYS A 872 10.51 -15.41 7.96
CA LYS A 872 11.86 -15.00 7.55
C LYS A 872 12.94 -15.41 8.55
N ARG A 873 14.02 -16.01 8.05
CA ARG A 873 15.24 -16.27 8.83
C ARG A 873 15.94 -14.95 9.16
N PHE A 874 15.98 -14.03 8.21
CA PHE A 874 16.57 -12.70 8.38
C PHE A 874 15.54 -11.60 8.05
N PRO A 875 14.67 -11.21 9.01
CA PRO A 875 13.67 -10.19 8.75
C PRO A 875 14.25 -8.81 8.39
N THR A 876 15.50 -8.53 8.80
CA THR A 876 16.18 -7.25 8.60
C THR A 876 17.68 -7.43 8.33
N TRP A 877 18.34 -6.39 7.80
CA TRP A 877 19.80 -6.40 7.63
C TRP A 877 20.55 -6.62 8.95
N ARG A 878 20.02 -6.08 10.06
CA ARG A 878 20.58 -6.26 11.40
C ARG A 878 20.55 -7.72 11.85
N THR A 879 19.43 -8.41 11.65
CA THR A 879 19.31 -9.83 12.02
C THR A 879 20.22 -10.72 11.16
N LEU A 880 20.44 -10.36 9.89
CA LEU A 880 21.47 -11.01 9.05
C LEU A 880 22.89 -10.76 9.58
N ILE A 881 23.22 -9.52 9.96
CA ILE A 881 24.50 -9.21 10.62
C ILE A 881 24.65 -10.02 11.90
N ASN A 882 23.62 -10.09 12.75
CA ASN A 882 23.68 -10.84 14.01
C ASN A 882 23.98 -12.32 13.73
N ALA A 883 23.33 -12.92 12.72
CA ALA A 883 23.61 -14.29 12.31
C ALA A 883 25.04 -14.48 11.79
N ALA A 884 25.59 -13.52 11.05
CA ALA A 884 26.98 -13.54 10.61
C ALA A 884 27.98 -13.36 11.77
N ALA A 885 27.56 -12.68 12.84
CA ALA A 885 28.39 -12.34 13.97
C ALA A 885 28.51 -13.47 15.01
N HIS A 886 27.55 -14.39 15.07
CA HIS A 886 27.65 -15.59 15.90
C HIS A 886 28.72 -16.57 15.36
N THR A 887 29.51 -17.13 16.28
CA THR A 887 30.33 -18.32 16.02
C THR A 887 29.40 -19.52 15.87
N ASP A 888 29.73 -20.46 14.98
CA ASP A 888 29.03 -21.75 14.86
C ASP A 888 29.26 -22.56 16.15
N THR A 889 28.66 -22.14 17.27
CA THR A 889 28.41 -23.03 18.40
C THR A 889 27.16 -23.82 18.04
N LYS A 890 27.41 -24.94 17.34
CA LYS A 890 26.54 -26.11 17.13
C LYS A 890 25.04 -25.90 17.40
N GLN A 891 24.26 -25.91 16.31
CA GLN A 891 22.92 -26.49 16.28
C GLN A 891 22.91 -27.90 16.88
#